data_AF-A0A833DIU3-F1
#
_entry.id   AF-A0A833DIU3-F1
#
_cell.length_a   1.000
_cell.length_b   1.000
_cell.length_c   1.000
_cell.angle_alpha   90.00
_cell.angle_beta   90.00
_cell.angle_gamma   90.00
#
_symmetry.space_group_name_H-M   'P 1'
#
loop_
_entity.id
_entity.type
_entity.pdbx_description
1 polymer ?
#
loop_
_entity_poly.entity_id
_entity_poly.type
_entity_poly.pdbx_seq_one_letter_code
_entity_poly.pdbx_strand_id
1 'polypeptide(L)'
;MEVLYRILYQKKEEEMTEEKKEKRFYSSWYKFTGIQPKTWTEEKLKLAVRGLYESKILNQQDGGDEAFLYMILYSNGLLNLSGEMRNYFKDLQKNARSQSGIGEIKKTAYAEEGFSETEIVVGESEDEEVAGTISVEQAAKEQERSLSLPYVKLEETKNILKRANIPDSLIDDFDKLDSYLNYLIKKLWNRTFVDEKTADEVRQEGETGNKFEDGVTSTFLNEYDDVKKLRIPEPWVTNLKPRLMQRYTAYKLKKEKGFGNISEPGSGKTLSALLASRLIDSKLTLILCPNHIVKQWVKNIHATFGEEFATTIPALVKHGEDFMLAGRKRDAFFAEYDKAKHQYLVINYDQLNLTKEKSRKLVLRLGGQKIDHIILDEFQSVKRRGTESKRRENVIRLLVKARKTNPEIRVLGLSATPVINELDEGISLLELLTGEDLTMKLSTRPTIPNAVTLYSYLMNNSIRQKKGYNIKIIEDDKTEVVAPMPPAAKLEKLNMSRLSIEHFLTDARIPEIVKRIKGQTIIYTDNVGTALNDEKTIVQKLINAVKSKGCSYGLYVGGDDTGFEQFKNGKCQVLIASLPISVGVDELQYNCHNLIFNTLPWTHAGYEQIVGRVVREGQKHSVNIHIIKAKIGPFTPDEDRIAALQFKRELADCAVDGVIPIGKSFETRERASRELVKMLTRISKGEISIIPKRALESDLTPLVQEVIAQPARRLAAISKFHKKMNLMSSTKLQEYFNKNPEKFKEYHQLYREDRKTLTVIPYEEIIERIRPLAKNLKIGDFGCGEGQIADAFRGRVKSFDLAVIGDPKKITQCNIRNVKEYVRNGSLNIVIFSLSLHCSDWRDYIKEAVRCLPKGGQVFIALTTKQFLGTRKDLPNVLEKHHFKIDEQYEKSTFTFIEARKV
;
A
#
# COMPACT_ATOMS: atom_id res chain seq x y z
N MET A 1 -3.55 -39.26 16.54
CA MET A 1 -4.57 -38.78 15.57
C MET A 1 -3.94 -38.46 14.22
N GLU A 2 -2.99 -37.53 14.11
CA GLU A 2 -2.40 -37.13 12.81
C GLU A 2 -1.54 -38.21 12.13
N VAL A 3 -0.85 -39.05 12.90
CA VAL A 3 -0.10 -40.20 12.37
C VAL A 3 -1.02 -41.34 11.94
N LEU A 4 -2.11 -41.58 12.70
CA LEU A 4 -3.15 -42.56 12.33
C LEU A 4 -3.91 -42.12 11.06
N TYR A 5 -4.15 -40.81 10.92
CA TYR A 5 -4.76 -40.22 9.74
C TYR A 5 -3.87 -40.44 8.51
N ARG A 6 -2.55 -40.21 8.59
CA ARG A 6 -1.62 -40.45 7.46
C ARG A 6 -1.53 -41.91 7.03
N ILE A 7 -1.52 -42.84 7.98
CA ILE A 7 -1.44 -44.29 7.69
C ILE A 7 -2.75 -44.80 7.08
N LEU A 8 -3.91 -44.33 7.56
CA LEU A 8 -5.21 -44.66 6.98
C LEU A 8 -5.45 -43.99 5.62
N TYR A 9 -4.82 -42.83 5.36
CA TYR A 9 -4.94 -42.12 4.08
C TYR A 9 -4.06 -42.73 2.99
N GLN A 10 -2.84 -43.16 3.32
CA GLN A 10 -1.92 -43.81 2.36
C GLN A 10 -2.48 -45.16 1.89
N LYS A 11 -3.02 -45.99 2.79
CA LYS A 11 -3.67 -47.26 2.41
C LYS A 11 -4.90 -47.07 1.52
N LYS A 12 -5.64 -45.97 1.67
CA LYS A 12 -6.80 -45.64 0.82
C LYS A 12 -6.43 -45.10 -0.56
N GLU A 13 -5.21 -44.61 -0.75
CA GLU A 13 -4.70 -44.12 -2.04
C GLU A 13 -4.22 -45.26 -2.95
N GLU A 14 -3.70 -46.33 -2.35
CA GLU A 14 -3.23 -47.53 -3.07
C GLU A 14 -4.38 -48.42 -3.59
N GLU A 15 -5.59 -48.30 -3.01
CA GLU A 15 -6.77 -49.10 -3.39
C GLU A 15 -7.76 -48.39 -4.35
N MET A 16 -7.48 -47.16 -4.79
CA MET A 16 -8.37 -46.41 -5.70
C MET A 16 -8.07 -46.69 -7.18
N THR A 17 -9.12 -46.90 -7.97
CA THR A 17 -9.07 -46.95 -9.44
C THR A 17 -8.63 -45.60 -10.03
N GLU A 18 -7.93 -45.62 -11.17
CA GLU A 18 -7.44 -44.41 -11.86
C GLU A 18 -8.58 -43.40 -12.15
N GLU A 19 -9.75 -43.86 -12.56
CA GLU A 19 -10.95 -43.02 -12.78
C GLU A 19 -11.43 -42.30 -11.50
N LYS A 20 -11.21 -42.90 -10.31
CA LYS A 20 -11.51 -42.26 -9.01
C LYS A 20 -10.41 -41.32 -8.54
N LYS A 21 -9.15 -41.56 -8.93
CA LYS A 21 -8.05 -40.61 -8.71
C LYS A 21 -8.24 -39.36 -9.57
N GLU A 22 -8.65 -39.54 -10.83
CA GLU A 22 -8.95 -38.46 -11.78
C GLU A 22 -10.15 -37.61 -11.29
N LYS A 23 -11.27 -38.23 -10.87
CA LYS A 23 -12.39 -37.52 -10.23
C LYS A 23 -12.00 -36.78 -8.94
N ARG A 24 -11.07 -37.33 -8.15
CA ARG A 24 -10.55 -36.68 -6.94
C ARG A 24 -9.50 -35.59 -7.25
N PHE A 25 -8.95 -35.61 -8.46
CA PHE A 25 -8.07 -34.57 -8.98
C PHE A 25 -8.88 -33.39 -9.53
N TYR A 26 -10.00 -33.66 -10.20
CA TYR A 26 -11.05 -32.66 -10.45
C TYR A 26 -11.56 -32.06 -9.14
N SER A 27 -11.73 -32.88 -8.08
CA SER A 27 -11.96 -32.41 -6.69
C SER A 27 -10.72 -31.77 -6.01
N SER A 28 -9.70 -31.42 -6.79
CA SER A 28 -8.47 -30.76 -6.35
C SER A 28 -8.18 -29.50 -7.18
N TRP A 29 -9.05 -29.16 -8.13
CA TRP A 29 -9.19 -27.81 -8.69
C TRP A 29 -9.24 -26.74 -7.58
N TYR A 30 -9.69 -27.16 -6.38
CA TYR A 30 -9.90 -26.39 -5.16
C TYR A 30 -8.71 -26.25 -4.22
N LYS A 31 -7.60 -26.94 -4.47
CA LYS A 31 -6.35 -26.61 -3.77
C LYS A 31 -5.74 -25.29 -4.27
N PHE A 32 -6.30 -24.74 -5.34
CA PHE A 32 -5.82 -23.59 -6.09
C PHE A 32 -6.08 -22.23 -5.41
N THR A 33 -7.07 -22.10 -4.54
CA THR A 33 -7.37 -20.80 -3.89
C THR A 33 -6.70 -20.62 -2.52
N GLY A 34 -5.85 -21.57 -2.08
CA GLY A 34 -5.33 -21.50 -0.70
C GLY A 34 -4.05 -22.24 -0.29
N ILE A 35 -3.43 -23.12 -1.08
CA ILE A 35 -2.11 -23.68 -0.73
C ILE A 35 -1.25 -23.88 -1.99
N GLN A 36 -0.03 -23.31 -1.99
CA GLN A 36 0.98 -23.61 -3.01
C GLN A 36 1.21 -25.13 -3.10
N PRO A 37 1.02 -25.76 -4.27
CA PRO A 37 1.47 -27.14 -4.43
C PRO A 37 2.98 -27.18 -4.19
N LYS A 38 3.44 -28.11 -3.35
CA LYS A 38 4.88 -28.29 -3.07
C LYS A 38 5.67 -28.62 -4.34
N THR A 39 5.01 -29.20 -5.35
CA THR A 39 5.55 -29.54 -6.67
C THR A 39 4.44 -29.53 -7.73
N TRP A 40 4.73 -28.95 -8.89
CA TRP A 40 3.88 -29.03 -10.09
C TRP A 40 4.28 -30.26 -10.93
N THR A 41 3.31 -31.06 -11.34
CA THR A 41 3.51 -32.15 -12.31
C THR A 41 2.87 -31.76 -13.63
N GLU A 42 3.28 -32.41 -14.71
CA GLU A 42 2.77 -32.12 -16.04
C GLU A 42 1.25 -32.30 -16.13
N GLU A 43 0.74 -33.39 -15.56
CA GLU A 43 -0.68 -33.69 -15.43
C GLU A 43 -1.44 -32.58 -14.66
N LYS A 44 -0.86 -32.05 -13.56
CA LYS A 44 -1.42 -30.91 -12.81
C LYS A 44 -1.48 -29.63 -13.63
N LEU A 45 -0.49 -29.40 -14.49
CA LEU A 45 -0.44 -28.22 -15.33
C LEU A 45 -1.47 -28.32 -16.47
N LYS A 46 -1.59 -29.48 -17.14
CA LYS A 46 -2.65 -29.71 -18.14
C LYS A 46 -4.04 -29.53 -17.54
N LEU A 47 -4.26 -30.08 -16.35
CA LEU A 47 -5.52 -29.92 -15.65
C LEU A 47 -5.76 -28.44 -15.29
N ALA A 48 -4.75 -27.71 -14.79
CA ALA A 48 -4.77 -26.25 -14.59
C ALA A 48 -5.12 -25.45 -15.86
N VAL A 49 -4.63 -25.83 -17.03
CA VAL A 49 -5.02 -25.17 -18.29
C VAL A 49 -6.46 -25.52 -18.66
N ARG A 50 -6.84 -26.79 -18.49
CA ARG A 50 -8.18 -27.30 -18.81
C ARG A 50 -9.27 -26.63 -18.00
N GLY A 51 -9.13 -26.51 -16.68
CA GLY A 51 -10.16 -25.82 -15.90
C GLY A 51 -10.18 -24.30 -16.11
N LEU A 52 -9.07 -23.65 -16.49
CA LEU A 52 -9.08 -22.24 -16.92
C LEU A 52 -9.83 -22.05 -18.24
N TYR A 53 -9.71 -23.02 -19.16
CA TYR A 53 -10.47 -23.06 -20.41
C TYR A 53 -11.95 -23.36 -20.16
N GLU A 54 -12.26 -24.39 -19.38
CA GLU A 54 -13.63 -24.85 -19.07
C GLU A 54 -14.41 -23.84 -18.21
N SER A 55 -13.74 -23.12 -17.30
CA SER A 55 -14.34 -22.03 -16.51
C SER A 55 -14.68 -20.79 -17.35
N LYS A 56 -14.30 -20.76 -18.63
CA LYS A 56 -14.50 -19.64 -19.56
C LYS A 56 -13.83 -18.32 -19.12
N ILE A 57 -13.03 -18.33 -18.06
CA ILE A 57 -12.24 -17.18 -17.59
C ILE A 57 -11.34 -16.66 -18.72
N LEU A 58 -10.85 -17.56 -19.60
CA LEU A 58 -9.98 -17.25 -20.73
C LEU A 58 -10.70 -16.85 -22.04
N ASN A 59 -12.02 -16.98 -22.15
CA ASN A 59 -12.74 -16.72 -23.40
C ASN A 59 -13.05 -15.23 -23.60
N GLN A 60 -12.04 -14.43 -23.96
CA GLN A 60 -12.16 -12.97 -23.94
C GLN A 60 -11.71 -12.32 -25.25
N GLN A 61 -12.67 -11.74 -25.99
CA GLN A 61 -12.36 -10.81 -27.09
C GLN A 61 -12.22 -9.35 -26.62
N ASP A 62 -12.66 -9.02 -25.39
CA ASP A 62 -12.76 -7.64 -24.88
C ASP A 62 -11.75 -7.30 -23.75
N GLY A 63 -10.71 -8.11 -23.52
CA GLY A 63 -9.66 -7.83 -22.51
C GLY A 63 -10.09 -8.00 -21.05
N GLY A 64 -10.86 -9.05 -20.74
CA GLY A 64 -11.43 -9.30 -19.42
C GLY A 64 -10.41 -9.64 -18.32
N ASP A 65 -10.70 -9.16 -17.12
CA ASP A 65 -10.31 -9.63 -15.79
C ASP A 65 -8.86 -10.11 -15.62
N GLU A 66 -7.96 -9.40 -16.30
CA GLU A 66 -6.53 -9.68 -16.31
C GLU A 66 -5.99 -9.67 -14.88
N ALA A 67 -6.43 -8.72 -14.03
CA ALA A 67 -6.09 -8.70 -12.60
C ALA A 67 -6.52 -9.97 -11.88
N PHE A 68 -7.73 -10.47 -12.15
CA PHE A 68 -8.24 -11.66 -11.46
C PHE A 68 -7.55 -12.93 -11.97
N LEU A 69 -7.42 -13.11 -13.29
CA LEU A 69 -6.66 -14.21 -13.87
C LEU A 69 -5.20 -14.18 -13.40
N TYR A 70 -4.57 -13.01 -13.35
CA TYR A 70 -3.21 -12.86 -12.83
C TYR A 70 -3.12 -13.21 -11.34
N MET A 71 -4.08 -12.76 -10.52
CA MET A 71 -4.17 -13.12 -9.11
C MET A 71 -4.23 -14.64 -8.95
N ILE A 72 -5.08 -15.28 -9.76
CA ILE A 72 -5.24 -16.72 -9.85
C ILE A 72 -3.92 -17.41 -10.22
N LEU A 73 -3.22 -16.97 -11.28
CA LEU A 73 -1.98 -17.60 -11.71
C LEU A 73 -0.85 -17.39 -10.68
N TYR A 74 -0.83 -16.22 -10.03
CA TYR A 74 0.18 -15.86 -9.05
C TYR A 74 0.00 -16.57 -7.70
N SER A 75 -1.22 -16.59 -7.14
CA SER A 75 -1.51 -17.25 -5.85
C SER A 75 -1.17 -18.74 -5.87
N ASN A 76 -1.17 -19.31 -7.07
CA ASN A 76 -0.87 -20.72 -7.34
C ASN A 76 0.57 -21.02 -7.68
N GLY A 77 1.40 -19.98 -7.81
CA GLY A 77 2.79 -20.14 -8.22
C GLY A 77 2.96 -20.59 -9.67
N LEU A 78 1.92 -20.52 -10.51
CA LEU A 78 2.02 -20.81 -11.95
C LEU A 78 2.93 -19.80 -12.67
N LEU A 79 2.92 -18.54 -12.20
CA LEU A 79 3.85 -17.51 -12.69
C LEU A 79 5.27 -17.64 -12.12
N ASN A 80 5.45 -18.52 -11.11
CA ASN A 80 6.73 -18.81 -10.46
C ASN A 80 7.38 -20.10 -10.98
N LEU A 81 6.77 -20.76 -11.97
CA LEU A 81 7.37 -21.88 -12.68
C LEU A 81 8.65 -21.44 -13.41
N SER A 82 9.48 -22.39 -13.84
CA SER A 82 10.67 -22.17 -14.66
C SER A 82 10.43 -22.62 -16.12
N GLY A 83 11.33 -22.24 -17.02
CA GLY A 83 11.35 -22.72 -18.41
C GLY A 83 10.12 -22.33 -19.26
N GLU A 84 9.76 -23.22 -20.19
CA GLU A 84 8.68 -23.01 -21.16
C GLU A 84 7.31 -22.87 -20.50
N MET A 85 7.07 -23.56 -19.38
CA MET A 85 5.80 -23.49 -18.65
C MET A 85 5.56 -22.11 -18.04
N ARG A 86 6.61 -21.46 -17.54
CA ARG A 86 6.53 -20.06 -17.10
C ARG A 86 6.11 -19.15 -18.23
N ASN A 87 6.70 -19.35 -19.41
CA ASN A 87 6.41 -18.55 -20.60
C ASN A 87 4.98 -18.80 -21.08
N TYR A 88 4.53 -20.06 -21.11
CA TYR A 88 3.16 -20.42 -21.42
C TYR A 88 2.16 -19.69 -20.52
N PHE A 89 2.30 -19.73 -19.18
CA PHE A 89 1.36 -19.04 -18.28
C PHE A 89 1.48 -17.51 -18.30
N LYS A 90 2.65 -16.95 -18.64
CA LYS A 90 2.80 -15.51 -18.90
C LYS A 90 2.08 -15.09 -20.17
N ASP A 91 2.25 -15.87 -21.24
CA ASP A 91 1.66 -15.60 -22.54
C ASP A 91 0.20 -16.04 -22.63
N LEU A 92 -0.29 -16.82 -21.66
CA LEU A 92 -1.67 -17.30 -21.59
C LEU A 92 -2.68 -16.16 -21.71
N GLN A 93 -2.39 -15.03 -21.04
CA GLN A 93 -3.22 -13.83 -21.11
C GLN A 93 -3.24 -13.23 -22.52
N LYS A 94 -2.09 -13.16 -23.18
CA LYS A 94 -1.96 -12.63 -24.54
C LYS A 94 -2.66 -13.56 -25.54
N ASN A 95 -2.48 -14.87 -25.39
CA ASN A 95 -3.03 -15.89 -26.28
C ASN A 95 -4.56 -15.97 -26.16
N ALA A 96 -5.10 -15.82 -24.93
CA ALA A 96 -6.53 -15.76 -24.66
C ALA A 96 -7.27 -14.62 -25.39
N ARG A 97 -6.56 -13.57 -25.84
CA ARG A 97 -7.15 -12.43 -26.57
C ARG A 97 -7.49 -12.71 -28.04
N SER A 98 -7.07 -13.85 -28.58
CA SER A 98 -7.29 -14.20 -29.99
C SER A 98 -8.00 -15.55 -30.14
N GLN A 99 -8.86 -15.70 -31.16
CA GLN A 99 -9.52 -16.98 -31.44
C GLN A 99 -8.49 -18.09 -31.73
N SER A 100 -7.37 -17.74 -32.38
CA SER A 100 -6.25 -18.67 -32.63
C SER A 100 -5.62 -19.14 -31.31
N GLY A 101 -5.32 -18.23 -30.40
CA GLY A 101 -4.71 -18.57 -29.12
C GLY A 101 -5.66 -19.31 -28.17
N ILE A 102 -6.98 -19.04 -28.20
CA ILE A 102 -7.98 -19.87 -27.51
C ILE A 102 -7.99 -21.31 -28.07
N GLY A 103 -7.83 -21.45 -29.40
CA GLY A 103 -7.70 -22.75 -30.05
C GLY A 103 -6.45 -23.51 -29.60
N GLU A 104 -5.32 -22.83 -29.42
CA GLU A 104 -4.09 -23.42 -28.87
C GLU A 104 -4.24 -23.80 -27.40
N ILE A 105 -4.85 -22.94 -26.57
CA ILE A 105 -5.15 -23.25 -25.16
C ILE A 105 -6.01 -24.50 -25.04
N LYS A 106 -7.05 -24.62 -25.90
CA LYS A 106 -7.87 -25.82 -25.98
C LYS A 106 -7.03 -27.05 -26.35
N LYS A 107 -6.17 -26.95 -27.37
CA LYS A 107 -5.28 -28.06 -27.74
C LYS A 107 -4.39 -28.48 -26.58
N THR A 108 -3.76 -27.53 -25.88
CA THR A 108 -2.93 -27.81 -24.70
C THR A 108 -3.73 -28.44 -23.55
N ALA A 109 -4.97 -27.99 -23.32
CA ALA A 109 -5.85 -28.52 -22.28
C ALA A 109 -6.23 -30.00 -22.47
N TYR A 110 -6.26 -30.49 -23.72
CA TYR A 110 -6.71 -31.83 -24.08
C TYR A 110 -5.66 -32.65 -24.86
N ALA A 111 -4.38 -32.24 -24.87
CA ALA A 111 -3.32 -32.94 -25.60
C ALA A 111 -2.93 -34.27 -24.91
N GLU A 112 -2.83 -35.34 -25.70
CA GLU A 112 -2.40 -36.68 -25.25
C GLU A 112 -0.89 -36.76 -24.97
N GLU A 113 -0.05 -36.11 -25.79
CA GLU A 113 1.41 -36.05 -25.61
C GLU A 113 1.82 -34.92 -24.65
N GLY A 114 2.91 -35.15 -23.91
CA GLY A 114 3.33 -34.26 -22.83
C GLY A 114 4.12 -33.03 -23.23
N PHE A 115 4.25 -32.05 -22.32
CA PHE A 115 5.26 -30.99 -22.44
C PHE A 115 6.65 -31.66 -22.45
N SER A 116 7.45 -31.50 -23.51
CA SER A 116 8.71 -32.24 -23.64
C SER A 116 9.68 -31.95 -22.49
N GLU A 117 10.25 -33.01 -21.92
CA GLU A 117 10.84 -33.17 -20.58
C GLU A 117 11.85 -32.11 -20.07
N THR A 118 11.76 -31.80 -18.78
CA THR A 118 12.70 -32.19 -17.70
C THR A 118 12.17 -31.64 -16.36
N GLU A 119 12.42 -32.32 -15.24
CA GLU A 119 11.88 -32.05 -13.89
C GLU A 119 11.37 -30.61 -13.65
N ILE A 120 10.07 -30.47 -13.40
CA ILE A 120 9.44 -29.18 -13.03
C ILE A 120 9.88 -28.84 -11.60
N VAL A 121 11.06 -28.23 -11.47
CA VAL A 121 11.53 -27.66 -10.21
C VAL A 121 10.75 -26.37 -9.98
N VAL A 122 9.99 -26.32 -8.87
CA VAL A 122 9.52 -25.05 -8.31
C VAL A 122 10.79 -24.30 -7.88
N GLY A 123 11.23 -23.34 -8.69
CA GLY A 123 12.37 -22.51 -8.34
C GLY A 123 12.11 -21.86 -6.98
N GLU A 124 13.07 -21.94 -6.05
CA GLU A 124 13.10 -20.96 -4.96
C GLU A 124 13.01 -19.58 -5.62
N SER A 125 12.19 -18.69 -5.06
CA SER A 125 12.01 -17.34 -5.59
C SER A 125 13.34 -16.59 -5.58
N GLU A 126 14.14 -16.80 -6.61
CA GLU A 126 15.24 -15.95 -6.99
C GLU A 126 14.60 -14.68 -7.53
N ASP A 127 14.84 -13.57 -6.82
CA ASP A 127 14.74 -12.22 -7.35
C ASP A 127 15.76 -12.07 -8.50
N GLU A 128 15.76 -12.95 -9.51
CA GLU A 128 16.49 -12.76 -10.76
C GLU A 128 15.62 -11.93 -11.70
N GLU A 129 16.03 -10.66 -11.81
CA GLU A 129 16.03 -9.94 -13.08
C GLU A 129 16.32 -10.91 -14.22
N VAL A 130 15.52 -10.88 -15.29
CA VAL A 130 16.01 -10.52 -16.63
C VAL A 130 14.81 -10.37 -17.56
N ALA A 131 14.78 -9.21 -18.18
CA ALA A 131 13.82 -8.81 -19.19
C ALA A 131 13.99 -9.57 -20.51
N GLY A 132 12.84 -9.98 -21.06
CA GLY A 132 12.73 -10.43 -22.45
C GLY A 132 12.96 -9.26 -23.41
N THR A 133 13.81 -9.50 -24.40
CA THR A 133 14.12 -8.62 -25.51
C THR A 133 12.91 -8.47 -26.42
N ILE A 134 12.26 -7.31 -26.38
CA ILE A 134 11.54 -6.77 -27.54
C ILE A 134 12.50 -5.74 -28.14
N SER A 135 12.75 -5.80 -29.45
CA SER A 135 13.58 -4.79 -30.11
C SER A 135 12.98 -3.41 -29.86
N VAL A 136 13.84 -2.43 -29.57
CA VAL A 136 13.47 -1.04 -29.26
C VAL A 136 12.55 -0.45 -30.34
N GLU A 137 12.66 -0.93 -31.58
CA GLU A 137 11.87 -0.50 -32.73
C GLU A 137 10.45 -1.08 -32.79
N GLN A 138 10.19 -2.25 -32.19
CA GLN A 138 8.83 -2.83 -32.14
C GLN A 138 8.02 -2.26 -30.97
N ALA A 139 8.63 -2.06 -29.79
CA ALA A 139 7.96 -1.45 -28.63
C ALA A 139 7.65 0.05 -28.82
N ALA A 140 8.46 0.76 -29.61
CA ALA A 140 8.21 2.16 -29.96
C ALA A 140 7.06 2.34 -30.97
N LYS A 141 6.66 1.28 -31.69
CA LYS A 141 5.61 1.35 -32.71
C LYS A 141 4.19 1.06 -32.21
N GLU A 142 4.01 0.51 -31.01
CA GLU A 142 2.70 -0.05 -30.60
C GLU A 142 1.91 0.69 -29.50
N GLN A 143 2.33 1.86 -28.99
CA GLN A 143 1.39 2.69 -28.19
C GLN A 143 1.85 4.15 -28.08
N GLU A 144 1.02 5.08 -28.59
CA GLU A 144 1.18 6.52 -28.32
C GLU A 144 1.12 6.75 -26.80
N ARG A 145 2.18 7.38 -26.26
CA ARG A 145 2.35 7.74 -24.84
C ARG A 145 1.38 8.86 -24.39
N SER A 146 0.06 8.68 -24.52
CA SER A 146 -0.90 9.71 -24.11
C SER A 146 -1.21 9.65 -22.61
N LEU A 147 -1.44 10.81 -21.98
CA LEU A 147 -1.91 10.94 -20.61
C LEU A 147 -3.43 10.79 -20.50
N SER A 148 -4.10 10.41 -21.60
CA SER A 148 -5.55 10.34 -21.73
C SER A 148 -6.22 9.64 -20.55
N LEU A 149 -7.21 10.33 -19.96
CA LEU A 149 -8.03 9.79 -18.88
C LEU A 149 -8.75 8.53 -19.39
N PRO A 150 -8.64 7.39 -18.69
CA PRO A 150 -9.24 6.16 -19.17
C PRO A 150 -10.77 6.26 -19.05
N TYR A 151 -11.45 6.41 -20.20
CA TYR A 151 -12.89 6.18 -20.27
C TYR A 151 -13.12 4.68 -20.07
N VAL A 152 -13.58 4.29 -18.88
CA VAL A 152 -13.91 2.89 -18.61
C VAL A 152 -15.26 2.58 -19.25
N LYS A 153 -15.24 1.93 -20.41
CA LYS A 153 -16.44 1.30 -20.97
C LYS A 153 -16.88 0.20 -20.01
N LEU A 154 -18.05 0.37 -19.39
CA LEU A 154 -18.59 -0.64 -18.49
C LEU A 154 -18.94 -1.91 -19.26
N GLU A 155 -18.60 -3.04 -18.67
CA GLU A 155 -18.92 -4.37 -19.20
C GLU A 155 -20.44 -4.61 -19.22
N GLU A 156 -20.92 -5.39 -20.18
CA GLU A 156 -22.32 -5.82 -20.25
C GLU A 156 -22.66 -6.86 -19.17
N THR A 157 -23.86 -6.77 -18.59
CA THR A 157 -24.34 -7.68 -17.52
C THR A 157 -24.20 -9.14 -17.92
N LYS A 158 -24.61 -9.48 -19.14
CA LYS A 158 -24.53 -10.85 -19.68
C LYS A 158 -23.10 -11.38 -19.72
N ASN A 159 -22.11 -10.52 -19.97
CA ASN A 159 -20.70 -10.94 -19.98
C ASN A 159 -20.18 -11.17 -18.55
N ILE A 160 -20.62 -10.35 -17.59
CA ILE A 160 -20.30 -10.54 -16.16
C ILE A 160 -20.89 -11.87 -15.66
N LEU A 161 -22.15 -12.18 -15.98
CA LEU A 161 -22.82 -13.40 -15.53
C LEU A 161 -22.27 -14.67 -16.21
N LYS A 162 -21.95 -14.60 -17.51
CA LYS A 162 -21.25 -15.70 -18.21
C LYS A 162 -19.94 -16.11 -17.52
N ARG A 163 -19.26 -15.21 -16.81
CA ARG A 163 -18.04 -15.48 -16.05
C ARG A 163 -18.29 -16.12 -14.69
N ALA A 164 -19.51 -16.02 -14.18
CA ALA A 164 -19.96 -16.71 -12.98
C ALA A 164 -20.42 -18.16 -13.27
N ASN A 165 -20.60 -18.54 -14.55
CA ASN A 165 -20.97 -19.89 -14.95
C ASN A 165 -19.77 -20.85 -14.86
N ILE A 166 -19.28 -21.11 -13.64
CA ILE A 166 -18.21 -22.06 -13.34
C ILE A 166 -18.86 -23.43 -13.07
N PRO A 167 -18.51 -24.50 -13.79
CA PRO A 167 -19.11 -25.82 -13.58
C PRO A 167 -19.13 -26.26 -12.10
N ASP A 168 -20.27 -26.75 -11.60
CA ASP A 168 -20.43 -27.22 -10.21
C ASP A 168 -19.44 -28.32 -9.81
N SER A 169 -19.03 -29.16 -10.77
CA SER A 169 -17.98 -30.18 -10.58
C SER A 169 -16.62 -29.57 -10.25
N LEU A 170 -16.45 -28.30 -10.61
CA LEU A 170 -15.35 -27.45 -10.24
C LEU A 170 -15.84 -26.51 -9.15
N ILE A 171 -16.59 -26.91 -8.11
CA ILE A 171 -16.89 -26.12 -6.88
C ILE A 171 -16.89 -27.01 -5.62
N ASP A 172 -15.73 -27.16 -4.95
CA ASP A 172 -15.64 -27.99 -3.71
C ASP A 172 -15.85 -27.20 -2.40
N ASP A 173 -15.62 -25.88 -2.39
CA ASP A 173 -15.76 -25.04 -1.19
C ASP A 173 -16.06 -23.58 -1.58
N PHE A 174 -17.32 -23.18 -1.39
CA PHE A 174 -17.82 -21.84 -1.72
C PHE A 174 -17.06 -20.72 -1.01
N ASP A 175 -16.70 -20.94 0.26
CA ASP A 175 -16.04 -19.95 1.12
C ASP A 175 -14.64 -19.58 0.59
N LYS A 176 -14.02 -20.45 -0.22
CA LYS A 176 -12.71 -20.19 -0.83
C LYS A 176 -12.76 -19.36 -2.12
N LEU A 177 -13.95 -19.15 -2.69
CA LEU A 177 -14.15 -18.29 -3.87
C LEU A 177 -14.69 -16.90 -3.52
N ASP A 178 -14.81 -16.57 -2.23
CA ASP A 178 -15.33 -15.30 -1.73
C ASP A 178 -14.70 -14.07 -2.41
N SER A 179 -13.39 -14.11 -2.69
CA SER A 179 -12.72 -13.00 -3.37
C SER A 179 -13.19 -12.81 -4.82
N TYR A 180 -13.52 -13.89 -5.53
CA TYR A 180 -14.05 -13.82 -6.90
C TYR A 180 -15.53 -13.50 -6.92
N LEU A 181 -16.29 -14.10 -6.01
CA LEU A 181 -17.70 -13.80 -5.79
C LEU A 181 -17.89 -12.29 -5.56
N ASN A 182 -17.14 -11.73 -4.59
CA ASN A 182 -17.17 -10.30 -4.29
C ASN A 182 -16.71 -9.44 -5.47
N TYR A 183 -15.75 -9.93 -6.26
CA TYR A 183 -15.29 -9.25 -7.47
C TYR A 183 -16.39 -9.11 -8.52
N LEU A 184 -17.10 -10.20 -8.86
CA LEU A 184 -18.20 -10.18 -9.82
C LEU A 184 -19.39 -9.36 -9.31
N ILE A 185 -19.75 -9.50 -8.03
CA ILE A 185 -20.78 -8.67 -7.38
C ILE A 185 -20.43 -7.18 -7.49
N LYS A 186 -19.15 -6.83 -7.29
CA LYS A 186 -18.71 -5.44 -7.37
C LYS A 186 -18.82 -4.87 -8.79
N LYS A 187 -18.58 -5.69 -9.81
CA LYS A 187 -18.81 -5.30 -11.21
C LYS A 187 -20.27 -5.03 -11.50
N LEU A 188 -21.17 -5.90 -11.05
CA LEU A 188 -22.61 -5.69 -11.15
C LEU A 188 -23.01 -4.37 -10.46
N TRP A 189 -22.51 -4.12 -9.25
CA TRP A 189 -22.75 -2.84 -8.55
C TRP A 189 -22.23 -1.63 -9.32
N ASN A 190 -21.00 -1.67 -9.84
CA ASN A 190 -20.41 -0.57 -10.62
C ASN A 190 -21.27 -0.23 -11.84
N ARG A 191 -21.81 -1.24 -12.52
CA ARG A 191 -22.75 -1.05 -13.63
C ARG A 191 -24.10 -0.51 -13.15
N THR A 192 -24.63 -1.07 -12.06
CA THR A 192 -25.93 -0.67 -11.48
C THR A 192 -25.94 0.78 -11.01
N PHE A 193 -24.81 1.32 -10.55
CA PHE A 193 -24.70 2.75 -10.20
C PHE A 193 -24.79 3.68 -11.42
N VAL A 194 -24.57 3.16 -12.63
CA VAL A 194 -24.70 3.92 -13.89
C VAL A 194 -26.06 3.65 -14.52
N ASP A 195 -26.51 2.40 -14.55
CA ASP A 195 -27.83 2.01 -15.05
C ASP A 195 -28.49 0.99 -14.11
N GLU A 196 -29.52 1.44 -13.37
CA GLU A 196 -30.27 0.57 -12.45
C GLU A 196 -30.99 -0.58 -13.16
N LYS A 197 -31.23 -0.52 -14.48
CA LYS A 197 -31.79 -1.64 -15.26
C LYS A 197 -30.94 -2.90 -15.17
N THR A 198 -29.65 -2.77 -14.85
CA THR A 198 -28.76 -3.90 -14.56
C THR A 198 -29.38 -4.87 -13.54
N ALA A 199 -30.06 -4.35 -12.50
CA ALA A 199 -30.70 -5.22 -11.52
C ALA A 199 -31.85 -6.03 -12.13
N ASP A 200 -32.63 -5.44 -13.04
CA ASP A 200 -33.70 -6.13 -13.75
C ASP A 200 -33.15 -7.13 -14.77
N GLU A 201 -32.06 -6.80 -15.47
CA GLU A 201 -31.32 -7.73 -16.34
C GLU A 201 -30.85 -8.96 -15.56
N VAL A 202 -30.26 -8.79 -14.38
CA VAL A 202 -29.83 -9.91 -13.51
C VAL A 202 -31.03 -10.74 -13.04
N ARG A 203 -32.17 -10.11 -12.70
CA ARG A 203 -33.40 -10.84 -12.33
C ARG A 203 -33.97 -11.66 -13.48
N GLN A 204 -33.86 -11.17 -14.71
CA GLN A 204 -34.42 -11.83 -15.90
C GLN A 204 -33.65 -13.09 -16.30
N GLU A 205 -32.35 -13.18 -16.01
CA GLU A 205 -31.56 -14.39 -16.30
C GLU A 205 -32.01 -15.58 -15.45
N GLY A 206 -32.62 -15.34 -14.27
CA GLY A 206 -33.19 -16.39 -13.42
C GLY A 206 -32.16 -17.29 -12.75
N GLU A 207 -32.62 -18.39 -12.15
CA GLU A 207 -31.74 -19.45 -11.63
C GLU A 207 -31.24 -20.29 -12.81
N THR A 208 -29.92 -20.43 -12.93
CA THR A 208 -29.31 -21.22 -14.01
C THR A 208 -29.03 -22.67 -13.59
N GLY A 209 -29.16 -22.97 -12.29
CA GLY A 209 -28.81 -24.26 -11.70
C GLY A 209 -27.30 -24.41 -11.45
N ASN A 210 -26.51 -23.37 -11.76
CA ASN A 210 -25.10 -23.28 -11.45
C ASN A 210 -24.93 -22.57 -10.10
N LYS A 211 -24.41 -23.27 -9.09
CA LYS A 211 -24.41 -22.73 -7.72
C LYS A 211 -23.58 -21.44 -7.60
N PHE A 212 -22.51 -21.27 -8.38
CA PHE A 212 -21.66 -20.07 -8.28
C PHE A 212 -22.30 -18.87 -8.95
N GLU A 213 -22.88 -19.08 -10.13
CA GLU A 213 -23.66 -18.07 -10.83
C GLU A 213 -24.86 -17.64 -9.99
N ASP A 214 -25.64 -18.61 -9.51
CA ASP A 214 -26.80 -18.37 -8.64
C ASP A 214 -26.37 -17.70 -7.31
N GLY A 215 -25.19 -18.02 -6.80
CA GLY A 215 -24.57 -17.34 -5.65
C GLY A 215 -24.24 -15.87 -5.93
N VAL A 216 -23.66 -15.56 -7.10
CA VAL A 216 -23.38 -14.17 -7.53
C VAL A 216 -24.68 -13.38 -7.70
N THR A 217 -25.65 -13.93 -8.41
CA THR A 217 -26.93 -13.25 -8.72
C THR A 217 -27.74 -13.03 -7.45
N SER A 218 -27.94 -14.07 -6.63
CA SER A 218 -28.71 -13.98 -5.40
C SER A 218 -28.08 -13.03 -4.39
N THR A 219 -26.76 -13.07 -4.19
CA THR A 219 -26.06 -12.16 -3.27
C THR A 219 -26.20 -10.72 -3.73
N PHE A 220 -25.98 -10.44 -5.02
CA PHE A 220 -26.14 -9.10 -5.58
C PHE A 220 -27.59 -8.59 -5.45
N LEU A 221 -28.58 -9.40 -5.82
CA LEU A 221 -29.99 -9.01 -5.77
C LEU A 221 -30.48 -8.79 -4.34
N ASN A 222 -30.08 -9.65 -3.40
CA ASN A 222 -30.38 -9.49 -1.98
C ASN A 222 -29.79 -8.18 -1.43
N GLU A 223 -28.53 -7.88 -1.73
CA GLU A 223 -27.94 -6.60 -1.35
C GLU A 223 -28.64 -5.42 -2.02
N TYR A 224 -28.98 -5.50 -3.31
CA TYR A 224 -29.68 -4.46 -4.03
C TYR A 224 -31.05 -4.17 -3.41
N ASP A 225 -31.83 -5.20 -3.12
CA ASP A 225 -33.14 -5.08 -2.51
C ASP A 225 -33.06 -4.50 -1.09
N ASP A 226 -32.11 -4.93 -0.28
CA ASP A 226 -31.84 -4.37 1.04
C ASP A 226 -31.52 -2.87 0.96
N VAL A 227 -30.67 -2.48 -0.01
CA VAL A 227 -30.30 -1.07 -0.25
C VAL A 227 -31.50 -0.24 -0.70
N LYS A 228 -32.39 -0.79 -1.53
CA LYS A 228 -33.63 -0.10 -1.97
C LYS A 228 -34.64 0.02 -0.84
N LYS A 229 -34.73 -0.98 0.05
CA LYS A 229 -35.61 -1.00 1.23
C LYS A 229 -35.14 -0.09 2.36
N LEU A 230 -33.91 0.43 2.31
CA LEU A 230 -33.42 1.39 3.31
C LEU A 230 -34.37 2.59 3.43
N ARG A 231 -34.98 2.70 4.62
CA ARG A 231 -35.77 3.86 5.02
C ARG A 231 -34.84 5.02 5.33
N ILE A 232 -35.09 6.17 4.72
CA ILE A 232 -34.36 7.39 5.04
C ILE A 232 -34.79 7.82 6.44
N PRO A 233 -33.89 7.94 7.42
CA PRO A 233 -34.26 8.35 8.76
C PRO A 233 -34.70 9.82 8.81
N GLU A 234 -35.77 10.10 9.54
CA GLU A 234 -36.19 11.47 9.84
C GLU A 234 -35.37 12.05 11.01
N PRO A 235 -35.10 13.37 11.01
CA PRO A 235 -35.52 14.35 10.01
C PRO A 235 -34.60 14.36 8.80
N TRP A 236 -35.17 14.40 7.59
CA TRP A 236 -34.43 14.57 6.33
C TRP A 236 -35.01 15.75 5.55
N VAL A 237 -34.59 16.96 5.93
CA VAL A 237 -35.18 18.23 5.48
C VAL A 237 -34.84 18.54 4.02
N THR A 238 -33.71 18.04 3.52
CA THR A 238 -33.34 18.28 2.12
C THR A 238 -34.27 17.57 1.14
N ASN A 239 -34.67 18.27 0.07
CA ASN A 239 -35.44 17.69 -1.04
C ASN A 239 -34.62 16.67 -1.85
N LEU A 240 -33.32 16.55 -1.59
CA LEU A 240 -32.44 15.61 -2.28
C LEU A 240 -32.68 14.18 -1.79
N LYS A 241 -33.29 13.36 -2.66
CA LYS A 241 -33.39 11.92 -2.43
C LYS A 241 -32.01 11.26 -2.56
N PRO A 242 -31.56 10.45 -1.58
CA PRO A 242 -30.29 9.75 -1.67
C PRO A 242 -30.23 8.82 -2.89
N ARG A 243 -29.18 9.01 -3.70
CA ARG A 243 -28.82 8.19 -4.86
C ARG A 243 -28.40 6.77 -4.41
N LEU A 244 -28.42 5.82 -5.34
CA LEU A 244 -28.13 4.41 -5.05
C LEU A 244 -26.77 4.19 -4.38
N MET A 245 -25.69 4.81 -4.88
CA MET A 245 -24.34 4.71 -4.28
C MET A 245 -24.32 5.23 -2.83
N GLN A 246 -25.08 6.28 -2.53
CA GLN A 246 -25.15 6.85 -1.19
C GLN A 246 -25.84 5.90 -0.21
N ARG A 247 -26.94 5.28 -0.67
CA ARG A 247 -27.65 4.23 0.08
C ARG A 247 -26.78 3.00 0.29
N TYR A 248 -26.07 2.55 -0.75
CA TYR A 248 -25.14 1.41 -0.68
C TYR A 248 -24.01 1.66 0.34
N THR A 249 -23.40 2.85 0.32
CA THR A 249 -22.35 3.21 1.29
C THR A 249 -22.90 3.13 2.72
N ALA A 250 -24.10 3.65 2.95
CA ALA A 250 -24.71 3.64 4.27
C ALA A 250 -25.15 2.23 4.72
N TYR A 251 -25.64 1.40 3.79
CA TYR A 251 -25.91 -0.02 4.01
C TYR A 251 -24.65 -0.78 4.44
N LYS A 252 -23.53 -0.60 3.71
CA LYS A 252 -22.26 -1.25 4.03
C LYS A 252 -21.75 -0.84 5.42
N LEU A 253 -21.78 0.45 5.76
CA LEU A 253 -21.38 0.91 7.09
C LEU A 253 -22.29 0.39 8.23
N LYS A 254 -23.55 0.09 7.96
CA LYS A 254 -24.44 -0.55 8.93
C LYS A 254 -23.97 -1.97 9.25
N LYS A 255 -23.47 -2.71 8.25
CA LYS A 255 -23.01 -4.09 8.38
C LYS A 255 -21.53 -4.21 8.81
N GLU A 256 -20.69 -3.27 8.42
CA GLU A 256 -19.22 -3.34 8.58
C GLU A 256 -18.69 -2.29 9.57
N LYS A 257 -17.60 -2.59 10.29
CA LYS A 257 -16.98 -1.67 11.26
C LYS A 257 -16.19 -0.54 10.60
N GLY A 258 -15.71 -0.74 9.37
CA GLY A 258 -14.93 0.21 8.62
C GLY A 258 -15.20 0.08 7.13
N PHE A 259 -15.44 1.20 6.44
CA PHE A 259 -15.69 1.18 4.99
C PHE A 259 -15.13 2.43 4.31
N GLY A 260 -14.64 2.28 3.07
CA GLY A 260 -14.15 3.39 2.26
C GLY A 260 -15.15 3.79 1.18
N ASN A 261 -15.40 5.08 0.99
CA ASN A 261 -16.00 5.61 -0.22
C ASN A 261 -14.93 6.38 -1.00
N ILE A 262 -14.32 5.67 -1.95
CA ILE A 262 -13.25 6.16 -2.84
C ILE A 262 -13.81 6.54 -4.23
N SER A 263 -15.12 6.79 -4.31
CA SER A 263 -15.79 7.17 -5.55
C SER A 263 -15.34 8.54 -6.04
N GLU A 264 -15.48 8.78 -7.34
CA GLU A 264 -15.00 10.00 -8.00
C GLU A 264 -15.59 11.30 -7.42
N PRO A 265 -14.95 12.47 -7.67
CA PRO A 265 -15.50 13.77 -7.28
C PRO A 265 -16.96 13.97 -7.72
N GLY A 266 -17.76 14.62 -6.87
CA GLY A 266 -19.17 14.91 -7.16
C GLY A 266 -20.11 13.69 -7.10
N SER A 267 -19.66 12.51 -6.70
CA SER A 267 -20.52 11.32 -6.49
C SER A 267 -21.46 11.43 -5.28
N GLY A 268 -21.30 12.48 -4.45
CA GLY A 268 -22.15 12.74 -3.29
C GLY A 268 -21.72 12.03 -2.01
N LYS A 269 -20.40 11.87 -1.81
CA LYS A 269 -19.75 11.27 -0.64
C LYS A 269 -20.15 11.90 0.71
N THR A 270 -20.30 13.22 0.74
CA THR A 270 -20.74 13.90 1.97
C THR A 270 -22.14 13.44 2.39
N LEU A 271 -23.08 13.38 1.44
CA LEU A 271 -24.46 12.98 1.73
C LEU A 271 -24.54 11.50 2.11
N SER A 272 -23.70 10.64 1.52
CA SER A 272 -23.63 9.23 1.92
C SER A 272 -23.15 9.05 3.36
N ALA A 273 -22.17 9.85 3.79
CA ALA A 273 -21.69 9.84 5.17
C ALA A 273 -22.75 10.34 6.17
N LEU A 274 -23.47 11.41 5.83
CA LEU A 274 -24.57 11.92 6.66
C LEU A 274 -25.72 10.91 6.77
N LEU A 275 -26.13 10.30 5.65
CA LEU A 275 -27.13 9.24 5.64
C LEU A 275 -26.70 8.05 6.53
N ALA A 276 -25.44 7.63 6.40
CA ALA A 276 -24.88 6.55 7.21
C ALA A 276 -24.92 6.87 8.71
N SER A 277 -24.57 8.10 9.10
CA SER A 277 -24.61 8.55 10.51
C SER A 277 -25.99 8.37 11.15
N ARG A 278 -27.07 8.66 10.41
CA ARG A 278 -28.45 8.51 10.91
C ARG A 278 -28.92 7.07 10.87
N LEU A 279 -28.54 6.29 9.85
CA LEU A 279 -28.95 4.90 9.73
C LEU A 279 -28.37 3.98 10.81
N ILE A 280 -27.17 4.30 11.31
CA ILE A 280 -26.56 3.60 12.46
C ILE A 280 -26.93 4.24 13.80
N ASP A 281 -27.83 5.23 13.80
CA ASP A 281 -28.24 6.02 14.96
C ASP A 281 -27.08 6.60 15.79
N SER A 282 -26.08 7.16 15.10
CA SER A 282 -24.90 7.74 15.75
C SER A 282 -25.29 8.97 16.57
N LYS A 283 -25.13 8.90 17.90
CA LYS A 283 -25.38 10.06 18.78
C LYS A 283 -24.21 11.02 18.78
N LEU A 284 -22.99 10.49 18.64
CA LEU A 284 -21.78 11.29 18.48
C LEU A 284 -21.00 10.87 17.24
N THR A 285 -21.05 11.73 16.22
CA THR A 285 -20.28 11.61 14.98
C THR A 285 -19.10 12.58 14.99
N LEU A 286 -17.88 12.09 14.80
CA LEU A 286 -16.67 12.89 14.63
C LEU A 286 -16.27 12.96 13.16
N ILE A 287 -16.11 14.17 12.64
CA ILE A 287 -15.70 14.46 11.27
C ILE A 287 -14.31 15.09 11.31
N LEU A 288 -13.34 14.42 10.71
CA LEU A 288 -11.99 14.94 10.47
C LEU A 288 -11.85 15.35 9.01
N CYS A 289 -11.52 16.62 8.76
CA CYS A 289 -11.46 17.16 7.40
C CYS A 289 -10.37 18.23 7.20
N PRO A 290 -10.03 18.61 5.95
CA PRO A 290 -9.20 19.78 5.69
C PRO A 290 -9.81 21.09 6.21
N ASN A 291 -8.94 22.05 6.56
CA ASN A 291 -9.37 23.32 7.17
C ASN A 291 -10.41 24.11 6.35
N HIS A 292 -10.23 24.17 5.03
CA HIS A 292 -11.08 24.97 4.14
C HIS A 292 -12.51 24.39 3.97
N ILE A 293 -12.76 23.13 4.36
CA ILE A 293 -14.08 22.50 4.21
C ILE A 293 -14.87 22.36 5.51
N VAL A 294 -14.32 22.79 6.66
CA VAL A 294 -15.02 22.74 7.97
C VAL A 294 -16.37 23.47 7.89
N LYS A 295 -16.38 24.69 7.35
CA LYS A 295 -17.62 25.49 7.19
C LYS A 295 -18.63 24.80 6.26
N GLN A 296 -18.14 24.16 5.20
CA GLN A 296 -18.98 23.46 4.23
C GLN A 296 -19.65 22.23 4.88
N TRP A 297 -18.95 21.49 5.73
CA TRP A 297 -19.54 20.37 6.48
C TRP A 297 -20.67 20.83 7.39
N VAL A 298 -20.46 21.91 8.17
CA VAL A 298 -21.50 22.48 9.03
C VAL A 298 -22.73 22.88 8.21
N LYS A 299 -22.53 23.61 7.11
CA LYS A 299 -23.62 23.99 6.19
C LYS A 299 -24.36 22.77 5.64
N ASN A 300 -23.64 21.75 5.20
CA ASN A 300 -24.23 20.54 4.64
C ASN A 300 -25.04 19.75 5.68
N ILE A 301 -24.59 19.68 6.93
CA ILE A 301 -25.31 19.01 8.02
C ILE A 301 -26.65 19.70 8.27
N HIS A 302 -26.65 21.02 8.44
CA HIS A 302 -27.87 21.79 8.69
C HIS A 302 -28.81 21.77 7.48
N ALA A 303 -28.28 21.89 6.27
CA ALA A 303 -29.08 21.76 5.05
C ALA A 303 -29.71 20.36 4.89
N THR A 304 -29.10 19.31 5.45
CA THR A 304 -29.61 17.93 5.36
C THR A 304 -30.67 17.64 6.41
N PHE A 305 -30.45 18.07 7.66
CA PHE A 305 -31.26 17.65 8.81
C PHE A 305 -32.08 18.75 9.47
N GLY A 306 -31.85 20.04 9.16
CA GLY A 306 -32.35 21.17 9.95
C GLY A 306 -31.38 21.56 11.07
N GLU A 307 -31.43 22.82 11.53
CA GLU A 307 -30.58 23.33 12.62
C GLU A 307 -31.01 22.78 13.99
N GLU A 308 -32.31 22.56 14.14
CA GLU A 308 -32.97 22.09 15.34
C GLU A 308 -32.73 20.60 15.64
N PHE A 309 -32.34 19.81 14.63
CA PHE A 309 -32.19 18.36 14.74
C PHE A 309 -30.75 17.84 14.59
N ALA A 310 -29.78 18.73 14.37
CA ALA A 310 -28.38 18.39 14.27
C ALA A 310 -27.53 19.41 15.03
N THR A 311 -26.93 18.97 16.15
CA THR A 311 -26.02 19.84 16.91
C THR A 311 -24.64 19.78 16.29
N THR A 312 -24.19 20.84 15.63
CA THR A 312 -22.82 20.95 15.13
C THR A 312 -21.92 21.64 16.15
N ILE A 313 -20.74 21.08 16.37
CA ILE A 313 -19.73 21.61 17.30
C ILE A 313 -18.41 21.69 16.53
N PRO A 314 -18.13 22.81 15.83
CA PRO A 314 -16.85 22.99 15.16
C PRO A 314 -15.74 23.28 16.18
N ALA A 315 -14.54 22.74 15.96
CA ALA A 315 -13.38 23.13 16.75
C ALA A 315 -12.96 24.57 16.39
N LEU A 316 -12.88 25.45 17.40
CA LEU A 316 -12.57 26.88 17.21
C LEU A 316 -11.14 27.09 16.67
N VAL A 317 -10.97 28.10 15.81
CA VAL A 317 -9.66 28.52 15.24
C VAL A 317 -9.16 29.76 15.96
N LYS A 318 -7.84 29.81 16.21
CA LYS A 318 -7.12 30.90 16.88
C LYS A 318 -7.15 32.20 16.04
N HIS A 319 -7.58 33.33 16.61
CA HIS A 319 -7.34 34.68 16.10
C HIS A 319 -6.60 35.49 17.18
N GLY A 320 -5.29 35.72 17.03
CA GLY A 320 -4.49 36.50 17.99
C GLY A 320 -4.19 35.80 19.32
N GLU A 321 -4.10 36.59 20.41
CA GLU A 321 -3.80 36.12 21.78
C GLU A 321 -5.04 35.81 22.64
N ASP A 322 -6.24 36.24 22.22
CA ASP A 322 -7.47 36.03 22.98
C ASP A 322 -8.32 34.87 22.47
N PHE A 323 -8.71 33.98 23.39
CA PHE A 323 -9.78 33.01 23.17
C PHE A 323 -11.12 33.71 23.43
N MET A 324 -11.77 34.25 22.41
CA MET A 324 -13.11 34.78 22.60
C MET A 324 -14.08 33.63 22.94
N LEU A 325 -14.63 33.73 24.15
CA LEU A 325 -15.51 32.78 24.81
C LEU A 325 -16.77 32.50 23.97
N ALA A 326 -16.89 31.24 23.55
CA ALA A 326 -18.15 30.53 23.74
C ALA A 326 -17.98 29.46 24.84
N GLY A 327 -17.16 29.73 25.88
CA GLY A 327 -16.95 28.82 27.01
C GLY A 327 -16.20 27.52 26.65
N ARG A 328 -15.36 27.02 27.57
CA ARG A 328 -14.63 25.74 27.41
C ARG A 328 -15.53 24.51 27.12
N LYS A 329 -16.86 24.64 27.27
CA LYS A 329 -17.87 23.59 27.03
C LYS A 329 -18.40 23.51 25.59
N ARG A 330 -18.10 24.47 24.70
CA ARG A 330 -18.58 24.48 23.29
C ARG A 330 -17.49 24.17 22.26
N ASP A 331 -16.33 23.69 22.71
CA ASP A 331 -15.26 23.23 21.85
C ASP A 331 -15.43 21.72 21.58
N ALA A 332 -15.26 21.30 20.33
CA ALA A 332 -15.38 19.91 19.90
C ALA A 332 -14.55 18.92 20.75
N PHE A 333 -13.39 19.35 21.27
CA PHE A 333 -12.56 18.51 22.15
C PHE A 333 -13.15 18.28 23.55
N PHE A 334 -14.19 19.02 23.92
CA PHE A 334 -14.84 19.03 25.23
C PHE A 334 -16.33 18.68 25.16
N ALA A 335 -16.83 18.33 23.98
CA ALA A 335 -18.20 17.86 23.83
C ALA A 335 -18.46 16.62 24.70
N GLU A 336 -19.66 16.53 25.27
CA GLU A 336 -20.10 15.38 26.05
C GLU A 336 -21.15 14.60 25.26
N TYR A 337 -21.11 13.27 25.42
CA TYR A 337 -22.03 12.36 24.74
C TYR A 337 -23.47 12.55 25.25
N ASP A 338 -24.39 12.89 24.36
CA ASP A 338 -25.80 13.04 24.65
C ASP A 338 -26.62 12.00 23.90
N LYS A 339 -27.26 11.08 24.63
CA LYS A 339 -28.10 10.01 24.04
C LYS A 339 -29.34 10.54 23.32
N ALA A 340 -29.80 11.74 23.67
CA ALA A 340 -31.02 12.32 23.13
C ALA A 340 -30.79 13.08 21.81
N LYS A 341 -29.54 13.35 21.43
CA LYS A 341 -29.20 14.22 20.31
C LYS A 341 -28.25 13.53 19.34
N HIS A 342 -28.29 13.99 18.09
CA HIS A 342 -27.28 13.67 17.09
C HIS A 342 -26.29 14.84 17.01
N GLN A 343 -25.09 14.61 17.53
CA GLN A 343 -24.02 15.59 17.65
C GLN A 343 -22.95 15.34 16.59
N TYR A 344 -22.51 16.41 15.93
CA TYR A 344 -21.50 16.38 14.87
C TYR A 344 -20.31 17.25 15.27
N LEU A 345 -19.20 16.60 15.64
CA LEU A 345 -17.94 17.27 15.93
C LEU A 345 -17.17 17.47 14.63
N VAL A 346 -16.91 18.71 14.23
CA VAL A 346 -16.18 19.00 12.97
C VAL A 346 -14.82 19.59 13.31
N ILE A 347 -13.76 18.81 13.06
CA ILE A 347 -12.39 19.15 13.47
C ILE A 347 -11.48 19.07 12.25
N ASN A 348 -10.62 20.08 12.08
CA ASN A 348 -9.62 20.02 11.02
C ASN A 348 -8.43 19.12 11.42
N TYR A 349 -7.75 18.50 10.46
CA TYR A 349 -6.60 17.63 10.77
C TYR A 349 -5.46 18.34 11.51
N ASP A 350 -5.28 19.64 11.32
CA ASP A 350 -4.16 20.40 11.89
C ASP A 350 -4.37 20.75 13.36
N GLN A 351 -5.63 20.80 13.83
CA GLN A 351 -5.99 20.93 15.24
C GLN A 351 -5.59 19.71 16.07
N LEU A 352 -5.35 18.56 15.42
CA LEU A 352 -4.74 17.39 16.05
C LEU A 352 -3.20 17.53 16.19
N ASN A 353 -2.58 18.53 15.56
CA ASN A 353 -1.13 18.70 15.41
C ASN A 353 -0.59 20.02 16.00
N LEU A 354 -1.06 20.38 17.20
CA LEU A 354 -0.47 21.43 18.04
C LEU A 354 0.89 20.99 18.64
N THR A 355 1.34 21.64 19.72
CA THR A 355 2.53 21.20 20.46
C THR A 355 2.36 19.76 20.95
N LYS A 356 3.46 19.00 21.01
CA LYS A 356 3.44 17.55 21.31
C LYS A 356 2.60 17.20 22.54
N GLU A 357 2.70 18.00 23.60
CA GLU A 357 1.95 17.80 24.84
C GLU A 357 0.47 18.15 24.72
N LYS A 358 0.12 19.28 24.07
CA LYS A 358 -1.28 19.70 23.88
C LYS A 358 -2.02 18.75 22.94
N SER A 359 -1.42 18.38 21.82
CA SER A 359 -1.97 17.41 20.87
C SER A 359 -2.29 16.09 21.54
N ARG A 360 -1.35 15.56 22.34
CA ARG A 360 -1.55 14.29 23.05
C ARG A 360 -2.73 14.36 24.02
N LYS A 361 -2.81 15.42 24.83
CA LYS A 361 -3.90 15.60 25.81
C LYS A 361 -5.26 15.70 25.12
N LEU A 362 -5.36 16.47 24.03
CA LEU A 362 -6.60 16.67 23.28
C LEU A 362 -7.04 15.40 22.53
N VAL A 363 -6.11 14.73 21.84
CA VAL A 363 -6.37 13.47 21.12
C VAL A 363 -6.85 12.37 22.06
N LEU A 364 -6.18 12.19 23.20
CA LEU A 364 -6.56 11.16 24.18
C LEU A 364 -7.90 11.47 24.85
N ARG A 365 -8.22 12.75 25.09
CA ARG A 365 -9.52 13.17 25.60
C ARG A 365 -10.62 12.90 24.59
N LEU A 366 -10.44 13.35 23.35
CA LEU A 366 -11.42 13.15 22.28
C LEU A 366 -11.69 11.66 22.04
N GLY A 367 -10.64 10.84 21.91
CA GLY A 367 -10.81 9.38 21.78
C GLY A 367 -11.34 8.70 23.05
N GLY A 368 -11.27 9.36 24.21
CA GLY A 368 -11.86 8.90 25.46
C GLY A 368 -13.37 9.12 25.54
N GLN A 369 -13.96 9.84 24.60
CA GLN A 369 -15.41 9.96 24.47
C GLN A 369 -15.99 8.71 23.77
N LYS A 370 -17.25 8.40 24.05
CA LYS A 370 -17.98 7.33 23.36
C LYS A 370 -18.41 7.81 21.96
N ILE A 371 -17.46 7.86 21.03
CA ILE A 371 -17.74 8.20 19.63
C ILE A 371 -18.40 6.99 18.96
N ASP A 372 -19.56 7.18 18.35
CA ASP A 372 -20.29 6.10 17.66
C ASP A 372 -19.83 5.98 16.20
N HIS A 373 -19.47 7.11 15.58
CA HIS A 373 -19.05 7.15 14.18
C HIS A 373 -17.91 8.14 13.94
N ILE A 374 -16.88 7.74 13.18
CA ILE A 374 -15.80 8.61 12.70
C ILE A 374 -15.85 8.69 11.18
N ILE A 375 -15.88 9.91 10.64
CA ILE A 375 -15.76 10.22 9.22
C ILE A 375 -14.38 10.84 9.00
N LEU A 376 -13.56 10.19 8.16
CA LEU A 376 -12.26 10.68 7.72
C LEU A 376 -12.42 11.24 6.30
N ASP A 377 -12.64 12.54 6.18
CA ASP A 377 -12.74 13.20 4.88
C ASP A 377 -11.36 13.51 4.31
N GLU A 378 -11.20 13.37 3.00
CA GLU A 378 -9.92 13.42 2.29
C GLU A 378 -8.81 12.62 3.02
N PHE A 379 -9.13 11.40 3.47
CA PHE A 379 -8.25 10.60 4.33
C PHE A 379 -6.94 10.17 3.65
N GLN A 380 -6.83 10.31 2.32
CA GLN A 380 -5.55 10.22 1.61
C GLN A 380 -4.53 11.28 2.05
N SER A 381 -4.96 12.36 2.73
CA SER A 381 -4.08 13.34 3.37
C SER A 381 -3.39 12.81 4.64
N VAL A 382 -3.83 11.64 5.13
CA VAL A 382 -3.32 10.93 6.32
C VAL A 382 -2.50 9.69 5.93
N LYS A 383 -2.23 9.50 4.62
CA LYS A 383 -1.40 8.38 4.14
C LYS A 383 0.05 8.49 4.60
N ARG A 384 0.70 7.34 4.77
CA ARG A 384 2.13 7.22 5.03
C ARG A 384 2.90 7.64 3.77
N ARG A 385 4.00 8.38 3.93
CA ARG A 385 4.94 8.75 2.85
C ARG A 385 6.36 8.59 3.36
N GLY A 386 6.89 7.36 3.31
CA GLY A 386 8.20 7.00 3.88
C GLY A 386 8.25 7.11 5.40
N THR A 387 8.31 8.32 5.95
CA THR A 387 8.33 8.58 7.40
C THR A 387 6.93 8.93 7.92
N GLU A 388 6.54 8.35 9.06
CA GLU A 388 5.25 8.61 9.71
C GLU A 388 5.07 10.11 10.00
N SER A 389 4.02 10.72 9.44
CA SER A 389 3.70 12.12 9.71
C SER A 389 3.07 12.27 11.10
N LYS A 390 3.33 13.39 11.79
CA LYS A 390 2.68 13.70 13.08
C LYS A 390 1.15 13.63 12.99
N ARG A 391 0.60 14.06 11.85
CA ARG A 391 -0.83 13.97 11.55
C ARG A 391 -1.34 12.55 11.63
N ARG A 392 -0.67 11.63 10.93
CA ARG A 392 -1.03 10.22 10.91
C ARG A 392 -0.90 9.57 12.29
N GLU A 393 0.19 9.84 13.00
CA GLU A 393 0.40 9.35 14.37
C GLU A 393 -0.75 9.76 15.31
N ASN A 394 -1.20 11.01 15.23
CA ASN A 394 -2.29 11.52 16.07
C ASN A 394 -3.66 10.96 15.66
N VAL A 395 -3.92 10.76 14.37
CA VAL A 395 -5.15 10.11 13.89
C VAL A 395 -5.18 8.64 14.31
N ILE A 396 -4.08 7.89 14.17
CA ILE A 396 -3.99 6.49 14.63
C ILE A 396 -4.26 6.42 16.13
N ARG A 397 -3.62 7.28 16.94
CA ARG A 397 -3.84 7.33 18.39
C ARG A 397 -5.31 7.59 18.74
N LEU A 398 -5.94 8.52 18.04
CA LEU A 398 -7.36 8.82 18.20
C LEU A 398 -8.21 7.58 17.90
N LEU A 399 -8.01 6.96 16.73
CA LEU A 399 -8.78 5.77 16.30
C LEU A 399 -8.59 4.60 17.27
N VAL A 400 -7.36 4.31 17.69
CA VAL A 400 -7.07 3.24 18.66
C VAL A 400 -7.77 3.51 19.99
N LYS A 401 -7.71 4.75 20.50
CA LYS A 401 -8.36 5.10 21.76
C LYS A 401 -9.88 5.07 21.63
N ALA A 402 -10.44 5.58 20.54
CA ALA A 402 -11.88 5.57 20.26
C ALA A 402 -12.44 4.14 20.12
N ARG A 403 -11.75 3.26 19.38
CA ARG A 403 -12.11 1.82 19.27
C ARG A 403 -12.06 1.09 20.61
N LYS A 404 -11.11 1.45 21.49
CA LYS A 404 -11.06 0.91 22.87
C LYS A 404 -12.21 1.42 23.73
N THR A 405 -12.61 2.69 23.57
CA THR A 405 -13.72 3.29 24.32
C THR A 405 -15.08 2.78 23.83
N ASN A 406 -15.24 2.58 22.52
CA ASN A 406 -16.43 2.04 21.89
C ASN A 406 -16.05 0.96 20.84
N PRO A 407 -16.10 -0.34 21.19
CA PRO A 407 -15.78 -1.42 20.27
C PRO A 407 -16.70 -1.53 19.04
N GLU A 408 -17.90 -0.91 19.10
CA GLU A 408 -18.87 -0.88 18.00
C GLU A 408 -18.77 0.36 17.11
N ILE A 409 -17.78 1.23 17.35
CA ILE A 409 -17.53 2.42 16.54
C ILE A 409 -17.43 2.07 15.05
N ARG A 410 -18.05 2.90 14.22
CA ARG A 410 -18.00 2.78 12.76
C ARG A 410 -17.05 3.81 12.16
N VAL A 411 -16.19 3.42 11.22
CA VAL A 411 -15.24 4.32 10.54
C VAL A 411 -15.54 4.40 9.04
N LEU A 412 -15.76 5.60 8.53
CA LEU A 412 -15.98 5.85 7.10
C LEU A 412 -14.86 6.75 6.55
N GLY A 413 -14.08 6.25 5.59
CA GLY A 413 -13.10 7.08 4.86
C GLY A 413 -13.68 7.60 3.57
N LEU A 414 -13.53 8.90 3.29
CA LEU A 414 -13.97 9.53 2.05
C LEU A 414 -12.77 10.04 1.28
N SER A 415 -12.60 9.60 0.04
CA SER A 415 -11.55 10.09 -0.84
C SER A 415 -12.07 10.18 -2.27
N ALA A 416 -11.70 11.24 -2.99
CA ALA A 416 -12.00 11.33 -4.41
C ALA A 416 -10.89 10.75 -5.29
N THR A 417 -9.70 10.56 -4.72
CA THR A 417 -8.50 10.09 -5.42
C THR A 417 -7.70 9.23 -4.46
N PRO A 418 -8.01 7.92 -4.37
CA PRO A 418 -7.18 6.99 -3.62
C PRO A 418 -5.83 6.76 -4.32
N VAL A 419 -5.43 7.60 -5.29
CA VAL A 419 -4.22 7.43 -6.09
C VAL A 419 -3.03 7.23 -5.17
N ILE A 420 -2.50 6.02 -5.27
CA ILE A 420 -1.33 5.59 -4.56
C ILE A 420 -0.14 5.80 -5.49
N ASN A 421 0.83 6.58 -5.04
CA ASN A 421 2.11 6.69 -5.74
C ASN A 421 3.00 5.48 -5.47
N GLU A 422 2.75 4.84 -4.33
CA GLU A 422 3.48 3.69 -3.79
C GLU A 422 2.46 2.77 -3.10
N LEU A 423 2.68 1.47 -3.09
CA LEU A 423 1.71 0.52 -2.50
C LEU A 423 1.53 0.72 -0.99
N ASP A 424 2.54 1.26 -0.30
CA ASP A 424 2.46 1.59 1.13
C ASP A 424 1.35 2.59 1.45
N GLU A 425 1.07 3.52 0.53
CA GLU A 425 0.01 4.52 0.66
C GLU A 425 -1.37 3.84 0.72
N GLY A 426 -1.62 2.82 -0.11
CA GLY A 426 -2.90 2.11 -0.12
C GLY A 426 -3.08 1.19 1.08
N ILE A 427 -2.01 0.47 1.46
CA ILE A 427 -1.98 -0.33 2.70
C ILE A 427 -2.27 0.58 3.90
N SER A 428 -1.63 1.74 3.93
CA SER A 428 -1.79 2.76 4.96
C SER A 428 -3.22 3.30 5.09
N LEU A 429 -3.99 3.32 4.00
CA LEU A 429 -5.39 3.73 4.00
C LEU A 429 -6.30 2.62 4.54
N LEU A 430 -6.04 1.38 4.13
CA LEU A 430 -6.76 0.21 4.64
C LEU A 430 -6.60 0.04 6.15
N GLU A 431 -5.38 0.20 6.69
CA GLU A 431 -5.12 0.15 8.14
C GLU A 431 -5.98 1.16 8.93
N LEU A 432 -6.24 2.35 8.36
CA LEU A 432 -7.10 3.35 9.01
C LEU A 432 -8.55 2.88 9.06
N LEU A 433 -9.04 2.27 7.97
CA LEU A 433 -10.41 1.76 7.86
C LEU A 433 -10.64 0.53 8.73
N THR A 434 -9.82 -0.51 8.55
CA THR A 434 -9.97 -1.81 9.22
C THR A 434 -9.51 -1.75 10.68
N GLY A 435 -8.51 -0.93 10.99
CA GLY A 435 -7.82 -0.95 12.27
C GLY A 435 -6.88 -2.14 12.48
N GLU A 436 -6.61 -2.90 11.41
CA GLU A 436 -5.65 -4.01 11.41
C GLU A 436 -4.29 -3.53 10.90
N ASP A 437 -3.22 -4.12 11.43
CA ASP A 437 -1.90 -4.06 10.81
C ASP A 437 -1.86 -5.03 9.63
N LEU A 438 -1.71 -4.49 8.42
CA LEU A 438 -1.72 -5.26 7.18
C LEU A 438 -0.32 -5.51 6.63
N THR A 439 0.73 -5.10 7.33
CA THR A 439 2.13 -5.22 6.85
C THR A 439 2.59 -6.67 6.69
N MET A 440 1.96 -7.63 7.40
CA MET A 440 2.22 -9.07 7.22
C MET A 440 1.41 -9.69 6.06
N LYS A 441 0.33 -9.03 5.63
CA LYS A 441 -0.58 -9.51 4.57
C LYS A 441 -0.27 -8.87 3.21
N LEU A 442 0.27 -7.66 3.20
CA LEU A 442 0.47 -6.84 2.00
C LEU A 442 1.92 -6.33 1.91
N SER A 443 2.53 -6.45 0.72
CA SER A 443 3.89 -5.98 0.44
C SER A 443 3.89 -4.59 -0.20
N THR A 444 4.89 -3.78 0.18
CA THR A 444 5.08 -2.43 -0.38
C THR A 444 5.91 -2.39 -1.67
N ARG A 445 6.47 -3.53 -2.12
CA ARG A 445 7.27 -3.57 -3.36
C ARG A 445 6.35 -3.35 -4.57
N PRO A 446 6.63 -2.39 -5.47
CA PRO A 446 5.75 -2.04 -6.60
C PRO A 446 5.81 -3.09 -7.72
N THR A 447 5.24 -4.28 -7.48
CA THR A 447 5.14 -5.37 -8.45
C THR A 447 3.66 -5.62 -8.79
N ILE A 448 3.37 -6.14 -10.00
CA ILE A 448 2.00 -6.48 -10.44
C ILE A 448 1.29 -7.37 -9.42
N PRO A 449 1.91 -8.44 -8.88
CA PRO A 449 1.25 -9.26 -7.86
C PRO A 449 0.86 -8.48 -6.61
N ASN A 450 1.74 -7.61 -6.11
CA ASN A 450 1.47 -6.84 -4.90
C ASN A 450 0.38 -5.78 -5.14
N ALA A 451 0.37 -5.16 -6.32
CA ALA A 451 -0.66 -4.21 -6.72
C ALA A 451 -2.03 -4.88 -6.82
N VAL A 452 -2.13 -6.03 -7.51
CA VAL A 452 -3.37 -6.82 -7.63
C VAL A 452 -3.86 -7.31 -6.25
N THR A 453 -2.94 -7.71 -5.36
CA THR A 453 -3.31 -8.11 -3.99
C THR A 453 -3.85 -6.91 -3.20
N LEU A 454 -3.26 -5.72 -3.34
CA LEU A 454 -3.79 -4.52 -2.71
C LEU A 454 -5.17 -4.14 -3.28
N TYR A 455 -5.38 -4.32 -4.59
CA TYR A 455 -6.67 -4.11 -5.25
C TYR A 455 -7.77 -4.97 -4.64
N SER A 456 -7.54 -6.27 -4.41
CA SER A 456 -8.57 -7.14 -3.81
C SER A 456 -8.98 -6.69 -2.41
N TYR A 457 -8.02 -6.23 -1.59
CA TYR A 457 -8.32 -5.68 -0.26
C TYR A 457 -9.09 -4.35 -0.34
N LEU A 458 -8.68 -3.43 -1.22
CA LEU A 458 -9.39 -2.17 -1.43
C LEU A 458 -10.81 -2.42 -1.93
N MET A 459 -11.00 -3.34 -2.88
CA MET A 459 -12.30 -3.70 -3.43
C MET A 459 -13.28 -4.21 -2.35
N ASN A 460 -12.78 -5.03 -1.42
CA ASN A 460 -13.58 -5.60 -0.33
C ASN A 460 -13.91 -4.59 0.76
N ASN A 461 -13.04 -3.61 1.01
CA ASN A 461 -13.20 -2.64 2.10
C ASN A 461 -13.65 -1.24 1.62
N SER A 462 -14.00 -1.08 0.34
CA SER A 462 -14.41 0.22 -0.20
C SER A 462 -15.32 0.14 -1.41
N ILE A 463 -15.98 1.25 -1.75
CA ILE A 463 -16.75 1.45 -2.98
C ILE A 463 -16.09 2.50 -3.86
N ARG A 464 -16.06 2.25 -5.18
CA ARG A 464 -15.53 3.16 -6.19
C ARG A 464 -16.51 3.28 -7.35
N GLN A 465 -17.41 4.26 -7.30
CA GLN A 465 -18.18 4.64 -8.47
C GLN A 465 -17.31 5.51 -9.39
N LYS A 466 -17.03 4.99 -10.59
CA LYS A 466 -16.52 5.79 -11.73
C LYS A 466 -17.70 6.44 -12.42
N LYS A 467 -17.64 7.74 -12.68
CA LYS A 467 -18.67 8.45 -13.44
C LYS A 467 -18.29 8.38 -14.91
N GLY A 468 -19.07 7.63 -15.70
CA GLY A 468 -18.94 7.54 -17.15
C GLY A 468 -19.43 8.82 -17.85
N TYR A 469 -18.80 9.96 -17.58
CA TYR A 469 -19.14 11.20 -18.26
C TYR A 469 -18.82 11.07 -19.74
N ASN A 470 -19.82 11.24 -20.60
CA ASN A 470 -19.61 11.30 -22.05
C ASN A 470 -19.15 12.72 -22.47
N ILE A 471 -18.12 13.25 -21.79
CA ILE A 471 -17.50 14.54 -22.12
C ILE A 471 -16.32 14.23 -23.04
N LYS A 472 -16.37 14.76 -24.26
CA LYS A 472 -15.25 14.63 -25.19
C LYS A 472 -14.06 15.44 -24.69
N ILE A 473 -12.95 14.75 -24.40
CA ILE A 473 -11.66 15.36 -24.07
C ILE A 473 -10.80 15.37 -25.33
N ILE A 474 -10.20 16.53 -25.62
CA ILE A 474 -9.23 16.70 -26.71
C ILE A 474 -7.90 17.06 -26.05
N GLU A 475 -6.99 16.10 -25.97
CA GLU A 475 -5.66 16.25 -25.36
C GLU A 475 -4.60 16.49 -26.45
N ASP A 476 -3.85 17.59 -26.34
CA ASP A 476 -2.70 17.95 -27.18
C ASP A 476 -1.42 17.82 -26.34
N ASP A 477 -0.74 16.69 -26.49
CA ASP A 477 0.54 16.34 -25.86
C ASP A 477 1.71 16.24 -26.85
N LYS A 478 1.45 16.54 -28.13
CA LYS A 478 2.42 16.45 -29.24
C LYS A 478 3.25 17.72 -29.37
N THR A 479 2.78 18.82 -28.78
CA THR A 479 3.48 20.11 -28.80
C THR A 479 4.76 20.04 -27.94
N GLU A 480 5.92 20.18 -28.58
CA GLU A 480 7.22 20.29 -27.93
C GLU A 480 7.92 21.59 -28.32
N VAL A 481 8.42 22.33 -27.32
CA VAL A 481 9.22 23.55 -27.50
C VAL A 481 10.68 23.30 -27.13
N VAL A 482 11.59 23.91 -27.88
CA VAL A 482 13.03 23.83 -27.62
C VAL A 482 13.47 25.14 -26.98
N ALA A 483 13.92 25.06 -25.72
CA ALA A 483 14.56 26.18 -25.06
C ALA A 483 16.01 26.34 -25.59
N PRO A 484 16.48 27.58 -25.79
CA PRO A 484 17.86 27.82 -26.20
C PRO A 484 18.83 27.28 -25.17
N MET A 485 20.04 26.88 -25.59
CA MET A 485 21.06 26.42 -24.64
C MET A 485 21.46 27.59 -23.71
N PRO A 486 21.33 27.45 -22.38
CA PRO A 486 21.72 28.51 -21.46
C PRO A 486 23.24 28.71 -21.48
N PRO A 487 23.74 29.94 -21.26
CA PRO A 487 25.18 30.19 -21.09
C PRO A 487 25.78 29.35 -19.95
N ALA A 488 27.07 29.01 -20.04
CA ALA A 488 27.77 28.18 -19.05
C ALA A 488 27.59 28.67 -17.59
N ALA A 489 27.62 29.99 -17.36
CA ALA A 489 27.38 30.59 -16.04
C ALA A 489 25.95 30.40 -15.49
N LYS A 490 24.95 30.14 -16.36
CA LYS A 490 23.58 29.81 -15.96
C LYS A 490 23.37 28.30 -15.77
N LEU A 491 24.17 27.43 -16.40
CA LEU A 491 24.09 25.97 -16.25
C LEU A 491 24.33 25.51 -14.80
N GLU A 492 25.30 26.11 -14.11
CA GLU A 492 25.53 25.81 -12.68
C GLU A 492 24.32 26.17 -11.81
N LYS A 493 23.68 27.32 -12.07
CA LYS A 493 22.47 27.77 -11.35
C LYS A 493 21.23 26.93 -11.66
N LEU A 494 21.15 26.35 -12.86
CA LEU A 494 20.07 25.43 -13.26
C LEU A 494 20.22 24.06 -12.59
N ASN A 495 21.45 23.59 -12.36
CA ASN A 495 21.72 22.35 -11.62
C ASN A 495 21.42 22.45 -10.11
N MET A 496 21.28 23.66 -9.56
CA MET A 496 21.01 23.86 -8.12
C MET A 496 19.61 23.42 -7.70
N SER A 497 18.59 23.56 -8.57
CA SER A 497 17.22 23.19 -8.20
C SER A 497 16.32 22.94 -9.42
N ARG A 498 15.33 22.05 -9.24
CA ARG A 498 14.29 21.80 -10.27
C ARG A 498 13.45 23.04 -10.57
N LEU A 499 13.27 23.92 -9.58
CA LEU A 499 12.55 25.18 -9.76
C LEU A 499 13.27 26.10 -10.74
N SER A 500 14.62 26.09 -10.74
CA SER A 500 15.43 26.84 -11.71
C SER A 500 15.19 26.36 -13.15
N ILE A 501 15.12 25.04 -13.35
CA ILE A 501 14.85 24.43 -14.66
C ILE A 501 13.46 24.81 -15.16
N GLU A 502 12.42 24.68 -14.31
CA GLU A 502 11.05 25.05 -14.70
C GLU A 502 10.87 26.54 -14.98
N HIS A 503 11.57 27.37 -14.21
CA HIS A 503 11.57 28.81 -14.42
C HIS A 503 12.12 29.20 -15.79
N PHE A 504 13.20 28.53 -16.22
CA PHE A 504 13.80 28.69 -17.55
C PHE A 504 12.91 28.13 -18.66
N LEU A 505 12.40 26.91 -18.51
CA LEU A 505 11.55 26.27 -19.52
C LEU A 505 10.22 27.00 -19.72
N THR A 506 9.69 27.66 -18.69
CA THR A 506 8.47 28.49 -18.81
C THR A 506 8.62 29.56 -19.89
N ASP A 507 9.81 30.16 -20.05
CA ASP A 507 10.02 31.18 -21.09
C ASP A 507 9.84 30.61 -22.50
N ALA A 508 10.32 29.39 -22.74
CA ALA A 508 10.14 28.69 -24.00
C ALA A 508 8.69 28.27 -24.25
N ARG A 509 7.90 28.02 -23.20
CA ARG A 509 6.49 27.62 -23.29
C ARG A 509 5.54 28.79 -23.53
N ILE A 510 5.90 30.00 -23.08
CA ILE A 510 5.03 31.20 -23.13
C ILE A 510 4.41 31.45 -24.52
N PRO A 511 5.16 31.42 -25.64
CA PRO A 511 4.57 31.67 -26.97
C PRO A 511 3.44 30.68 -27.30
N GLU A 512 3.65 29.39 -27.01
CA GLU A 512 2.65 28.34 -27.26
C GLU A 512 1.49 28.38 -26.27
N ILE A 513 1.72 28.80 -25.01
CA ILE A 513 0.67 29.05 -24.01
C ILE A 513 -0.25 30.17 -24.51
N VAL A 514 0.34 31.32 -24.87
CA VAL A 514 -0.39 32.51 -25.32
C VAL A 514 -1.23 32.16 -26.56
N LYS A 515 -0.69 31.42 -27.52
CA LYS A 515 -1.41 30.95 -28.73
C LYS A 515 -2.68 30.13 -28.42
N ARG A 516 -2.67 29.36 -27.33
CA ARG A 516 -3.75 28.44 -26.95
C ARG A 516 -4.81 29.03 -26.01
N ILE A 517 -4.63 30.26 -25.52
CA ILE A 517 -5.68 30.96 -24.74
C ILE A 517 -6.88 31.24 -25.65
N LYS A 518 -8.01 30.57 -25.37
CA LYS A 518 -9.30 30.67 -26.08
C LYS A 518 -10.45 30.61 -25.08
N GLY A 519 -11.43 31.51 -25.21
CA GLY A 519 -12.53 31.61 -24.24
C GLY A 519 -12.00 31.78 -22.81
N GLN A 520 -12.75 31.30 -21.81
CA GLN A 520 -12.25 31.20 -20.45
C GLN A 520 -11.27 30.03 -20.31
N THR A 521 -10.04 30.34 -19.91
CA THR A 521 -8.91 29.39 -19.89
C THR A 521 -8.28 29.31 -18.51
N ILE A 522 -7.97 28.09 -18.04
CA ILE A 522 -7.13 27.89 -16.86
C ILE A 522 -5.70 27.60 -17.33
N ILE A 523 -4.71 28.34 -16.78
CA ILE A 523 -3.28 28.05 -16.94
C ILE A 523 -2.79 27.48 -15.61
N TYR A 524 -2.46 26.19 -15.60
CA TYR A 524 -1.91 25.52 -14.43
C TYR A 524 -0.38 25.54 -14.42
N THR A 525 0.20 25.85 -13.26
CA THR A 525 1.63 25.65 -12.99
C THR A 525 1.85 25.10 -11.59
N ASP A 526 2.64 24.03 -11.48
CA ASP A 526 2.95 23.41 -10.21
C ASP A 526 3.90 24.28 -9.35
N ASN A 527 4.80 25.01 -10.02
CA ASN A 527 5.77 25.87 -9.38
C ASN A 527 5.38 27.34 -9.50
N VAL A 528 5.22 28.02 -8.36
CA VAL A 528 4.76 29.42 -8.34
C VAL A 528 5.89 30.46 -8.22
N GLY A 529 7.05 30.06 -7.71
CA GLY A 529 8.15 30.96 -7.32
C GLY A 529 9.24 31.15 -8.37
N THR A 530 10.40 31.60 -7.88
CA THR A 530 11.68 31.66 -8.59
C THR A 530 12.77 31.09 -7.68
N ALA A 531 13.76 30.39 -8.25
CA ALA A 531 14.98 30.01 -7.55
C ALA A 531 16.13 31.01 -7.78
N LEU A 532 15.87 32.04 -8.58
CA LEU A 532 16.82 33.07 -8.98
C LEU A 532 16.34 34.39 -8.37
N ASN A 533 17.06 34.90 -7.37
CA ASN A 533 16.66 36.06 -6.57
C ASN A 533 16.44 37.34 -7.39
N ASP A 534 17.02 37.44 -8.59
CA ASP A 534 16.96 38.62 -9.46
C ASP A 534 15.95 38.47 -10.62
N GLU A 535 15.23 37.34 -10.73
CA GLU A 535 14.30 37.09 -11.83
C GLU A 535 12.83 37.03 -11.37
N LYS A 536 11.91 37.50 -12.21
CA LYS A 536 10.45 37.46 -11.96
C LYS A 536 9.98 36.03 -11.70
N THR A 537 9.04 35.81 -10.80
CA THR A 537 8.46 34.48 -10.54
C THR A 537 7.78 33.89 -11.78
N ILE A 538 7.61 32.56 -11.81
CA ILE A 538 6.87 31.86 -12.89
C ILE A 538 5.46 32.47 -13.04
N VAL A 539 4.76 32.70 -11.93
CA VAL A 539 3.43 33.33 -11.94
C VAL A 539 3.51 34.73 -12.56
N GLN A 540 4.51 35.54 -12.22
CA GLN A 540 4.64 36.88 -12.78
C GLN A 540 4.98 36.86 -14.28
N LYS A 541 5.77 35.89 -14.75
CA LYS A 541 6.03 35.68 -16.18
C LYS A 541 4.74 35.37 -16.94
N LEU A 542 3.91 34.46 -16.41
CA LEU A 542 2.61 34.13 -16.98
C LEU A 542 1.65 35.32 -16.96
N ILE A 543 1.58 36.09 -15.87
CA ILE A 543 0.78 37.32 -15.80
C ILE A 543 1.18 38.30 -16.91
N ASN A 544 2.49 38.53 -17.09
CA ASN A 544 2.96 39.45 -18.11
C ASN A 544 2.61 38.98 -19.53
N ALA A 545 2.71 37.66 -19.79
CA ALA A 545 2.33 37.07 -21.07
C ALA A 545 0.82 37.13 -21.36
N VAL A 546 -0.01 36.95 -20.33
CA VAL A 546 -1.48 37.08 -20.46
C VAL A 546 -1.87 38.54 -20.70
N LYS A 547 -1.25 39.47 -19.96
CA LYS A 547 -1.44 40.93 -20.16
C LYS A 547 -1.00 41.38 -21.55
N SER A 548 0.15 40.91 -22.05
CA SER A 548 0.64 41.29 -23.38
C SER A 548 -0.26 40.80 -24.51
N LYS A 549 -1.01 39.70 -24.30
CA LYS A 549 -2.07 39.25 -25.21
C LYS A 549 -3.34 40.12 -25.16
N GLY A 550 -3.48 40.99 -24.16
CA GLY A 550 -4.69 41.78 -23.92
C GLY A 550 -5.79 41.03 -23.16
N CYS A 551 -5.47 39.92 -22.49
CA CYS A 551 -6.43 39.14 -21.73
C CYS A 551 -6.50 39.59 -20.26
N SER A 552 -7.70 39.61 -19.67
CA SER A 552 -7.87 39.77 -18.22
C SER A 552 -7.52 38.48 -17.48
N TYR A 553 -7.00 38.59 -16.26
CA TYR A 553 -6.54 37.44 -15.47
C TYR A 553 -6.99 37.51 -14.01
N GLY A 554 -7.11 36.34 -13.39
CA GLY A 554 -7.23 36.14 -11.95
C GLY A 554 -6.18 35.14 -11.45
N LEU A 555 -5.91 35.16 -10.14
CA LEU A 555 -4.98 34.25 -9.47
C LEU A 555 -5.71 33.29 -8.54
N TYR A 556 -5.24 32.03 -8.51
CA TYR A 556 -5.62 31.03 -7.53
C TYR A 556 -4.40 30.15 -7.16
N VAL A 557 -3.54 30.72 -6.33
CA VAL A 557 -2.26 30.14 -5.88
C VAL A 557 -2.18 30.13 -4.35
N GLY A 558 -1.20 29.43 -3.76
CA GLY A 558 -1.08 29.16 -2.31
C GLY A 558 -0.95 30.36 -1.35
N GLY A 559 -1.26 31.58 -1.81
CA GLY A 559 -1.36 32.80 -1.02
C GLY A 559 -2.25 33.88 -1.65
N ASP A 560 -2.94 33.60 -2.75
CA ASP A 560 -3.84 34.54 -3.44
C ASP A 560 -4.94 33.76 -4.17
N ASP A 561 -6.18 33.90 -3.70
CA ASP A 561 -7.40 33.31 -4.27
C ASP A 561 -8.36 34.36 -4.84
N THR A 562 -7.94 35.62 -4.91
CA THR A 562 -8.80 36.78 -5.24
C THR A 562 -9.38 36.71 -6.65
N GLY A 563 -8.75 35.95 -7.54
CA GLY A 563 -9.19 35.79 -8.93
C GLY A 563 -10.24 34.71 -9.15
N PHE A 564 -10.52 33.85 -8.18
CA PHE A 564 -11.42 32.71 -8.38
C PHE A 564 -12.85 33.15 -8.66
N GLU A 565 -13.44 33.98 -7.81
CA GLU A 565 -14.81 34.48 -8.01
C GLU A 565 -14.94 35.34 -9.27
N GLN A 566 -13.89 36.08 -9.63
CA GLN A 566 -13.88 36.86 -10.86
C GLN A 566 -13.92 35.96 -12.09
N PHE A 567 -13.13 34.89 -12.09
CA PHE A 567 -13.13 33.91 -13.18
C PHE A 567 -14.46 33.15 -13.24
N LYS A 568 -14.94 32.67 -12.10
CA LYS A 568 -16.22 31.97 -11.97
C LYS A 568 -17.37 32.77 -12.57
N ASN A 569 -17.42 34.07 -12.29
CA ASN A 569 -18.48 34.96 -12.78
C ASN A 569 -18.20 35.56 -14.18
N GLY A 570 -17.19 35.06 -14.91
CA GLY A 570 -16.86 35.52 -16.27
C GLY A 570 -16.23 36.92 -16.34
N LYS A 571 -15.83 37.51 -15.21
CA LYS A 571 -15.19 38.84 -15.14
C LYS A 571 -13.72 38.83 -15.56
N CYS A 572 -13.06 37.67 -15.49
CA CYS A 572 -11.73 37.51 -16.06
C CYS A 572 -11.64 36.29 -16.99
N GLN A 573 -10.83 36.43 -18.04
CA GLN A 573 -10.70 35.43 -19.10
C GLN A 573 -9.75 34.29 -18.71
N VAL A 574 -8.69 34.57 -17.96
CA VAL A 574 -7.66 33.59 -17.64
C VAL A 574 -7.53 33.42 -16.13
N LEU A 575 -7.57 32.17 -15.65
CA LEU A 575 -7.22 31.85 -14.26
C LEU A 575 -5.83 31.22 -14.24
N ILE A 576 -4.86 31.89 -13.61
CA ILE A 576 -3.54 31.30 -13.35
C ILE A 576 -3.61 30.60 -12.00
N ALA A 577 -3.48 29.28 -12.01
CA ALA A 577 -3.70 28.44 -10.86
C ALA A 577 -2.52 27.52 -10.55
N SER A 578 -2.39 27.15 -9.27
CA SER A 578 -1.46 26.10 -8.82
C SER A 578 -2.19 25.01 -8.04
N LEU A 579 -1.45 24.11 -7.38
CA LEU A 579 -1.98 22.93 -6.69
C LEU A 579 -3.24 23.18 -5.81
N PRO A 580 -3.44 24.31 -5.11
CA PRO A 580 -4.66 24.55 -4.35
C PRO A 580 -5.97 24.41 -5.14
N ILE A 581 -5.97 24.63 -6.47
CA ILE A 581 -7.17 24.43 -7.30
C ILE A 581 -7.64 22.97 -7.34
N SER A 582 -6.76 22.03 -6.99
CA SER A 582 -7.05 20.60 -7.02
C SER A 582 -7.99 20.15 -5.91
N VAL A 583 -8.29 20.99 -4.89
CA VAL A 583 -9.11 20.63 -3.72
C VAL A 583 -10.16 21.70 -3.42
N GLY A 584 -11.38 21.29 -3.06
CA GLY A 584 -12.37 22.18 -2.44
C GLY A 584 -13.08 23.19 -3.36
N VAL A 585 -12.82 23.15 -4.68
CA VAL A 585 -13.35 24.12 -5.64
C VAL A 585 -14.43 23.52 -6.57
N ASP A 586 -15.54 24.23 -6.77
CA ASP A 586 -16.65 23.82 -7.64
C ASP A 586 -17.04 24.89 -8.67
N GLU A 587 -17.91 24.52 -9.61
CA GLU A 587 -18.55 25.38 -10.62
C GLU A 587 -17.67 25.84 -11.80
N LEU A 588 -16.38 25.52 -11.81
CA LEU A 588 -15.49 25.82 -12.94
C LEU A 588 -15.93 25.17 -14.27
N GLN A 589 -16.65 24.05 -14.20
CA GLN A 589 -17.14 23.28 -15.34
C GLN A 589 -18.20 23.99 -16.19
N TYR A 590 -18.87 25.00 -15.64
CA TYR A 590 -19.94 25.68 -16.38
C TYR A 590 -19.39 26.66 -17.42
N ASN A 591 -18.20 27.21 -17.15
CA ASN A 591 -17.66 28.36 -17.89
C ASN A 591 -16.31 28.06 -18.54
N CYS A 592 -15.49 27.16 -17.96
CA CYS A 592 -14.20 26.77 -18.51
C CYS A 592 -14.30 25.45 -19.29
N HIS A 593 -13.66 25.39 -20.45
CA HIS A 593 -13.47 24.16 -21.24
C HIS A 593 -12.09 24.11 -21.93
N ASN A 594 -11.14 24.95 -21.46
CA ASN A 594 -9.79 25.03 -21.99
C ASN A 594 -8.78 25.06 -20.83
N LEU A 595 -7.90 24.05 -20.77
CA LEU A 595 -6.90 23.86 -19.72
C LEU A 595 -5.51 23.78 -20.34
N ILE A 596 -4.59 24.63 -19.87
CA ILE A 596 -3.20 24.67 -20.35
C ILE A 596 -2.27 24.36 -19.19
N PHE A 597 -1.42 23.35 -19.34
CA PHE A 597 -0.37 23.03 -18.38
C PHE A 597 0.94 23.70 -18.80
N ASN A 598 1.37 24.73 -18.06
CA ASN A 598 2.75 25.23 -18.14
C ASN A 598 3.73 24.20 -17.55
N THR A 599 3.31 23.56 -16.46
CA THR A 599 4.05 22.46 -15.82
C THR A 599 3.05 21.44 -15.31
N LEU A 600 3.27 20.16 -15.59
CA LEU A 600 2.44 19.08 -15.04
C LEU A 600 2.66 18.93 -13.52
N PRO A 601 1.64 18.55 -12.76
CA PRO A 601 1.79 18.19 -11.34
C PRO A 601 2.69 16.96 -11.18
N TRP A 602 3.27 16.76 -9.99
CA TRP A 602 4.18 15.63 -9.70
C TRP A 602 3.52 14.25 -9.58
N THR A 603 2.19 14.21 -9.56
CA THR A 603 1.41 12.99 -9.33
C THR A 603 0.28 12.91 -10.33
N HIS A 604 -0.02 11.71 -10.81
CA HIS A 604 -1.17 11.49 -11.67
C HIS A 604 -2.48 11.89 -10.97
N ALA A 605 -2.55 11.67 -9.65
CA ALA A 605 -3.64 12.15 -8.81
C ALA A 605 -3.89 13.66 -8.96
N GLY A 606 -2.83 14.46 -8.87
CA GLY A 606 -2.92 15.90 -9.03
C GLY A 606 -3.44 16.27 -10.42
N TYR A 607 -2.98 15.57 -11.46
CA TYR A 607 -3.46 15.76 -12.83
C TYR A 607 -4.96 15.47 -12.93
N GLU A 608 -5.41 14.30 -12.49
CA GLU A 608 -6.83 13.93 -12.49
C GLU A 608 -7.68 14.91 -11.67
N GLN A 609 -7.20 15.35 -10.51
CA GLN A 609 -7.92 16.30 -9.67
C GLN A 609 -8.12 17.65 -10.36
N ILE A 610 -7.10 18.16 -11.05
CA ILE A 610 -7.18 19.44 -11.78
C ILE A 610 -8.13 19.29 -12.97
N VAL A 611 -7.96 18.24 -13.78
CA VAL A 611 -8.82 17.99 -14.94
C VAL A 611 -10.28 17.77 -14.50
N GLY A 612 -10.50 17.03 -13.40
CA GLY A 612 -11.81 16.80 -12.79
C GLY A 612 -12.49 18.06 -12.24
N ARG A 613 -11.80 19.21 -12.15
CA ARG A 613 -12.45 20.50 -11.90
C ARG A 613 -13.19 21.04 -13.11
N VAL A 614 -12.87 20.57 -14.31
CA VAL A 614 -13.48 21.00 -15.56
C VAL A 614 -14.31 19.88 -16.19
N VAL A 615 -13.78 18.65 -16.18
CA VAL A 615 -14.43 17.44 -16.68
C VAL A 615 -15.29 16.83 -15.57
N ARG A 616 -16.50 17.36 -15.39
CA ARG A 616 -17.48 16.87 -14.40
C ARG A 616 -18.91 17.23 -14.79
N GLU A 617 -19.86 16.71 -14.02
CA GLU A 617 -21.32 16.96 -14.16
C GLU A 617 -21.61 18.47 -14.29
N GLY A 618 -22.29 18.84 -15.38
CA GLY A 618 -22.57 20.24 -15.72
C GLY A 618 -21.73 20.80 -16.87
N GLN A 619 -20.62 20.15 -17.23
CA GLN A 619 -19.86 20.50 -18.43
C GLN A 619 -20.66 20.17 -19.70
N LYS A 620 -20.87 21.16 -20.56
CA LYS A 620 -21.63 21.03 -21.81
C LYS A 620 -20.77 21.03 -23.07
N HIS A 621 -19.51 21.44 -22.95
CA HIS A 621 -18.59 21.57 -24.08
C HIS A 621 -17.52 20.48 -24.06
N SER A 622 -16.90 20.25 -25.22
CA SER A 622 -15.67 19.45 -25.30
C SER A 622 -14.55 20.19 -24.57
N VAL A 623 -13.78 19.47 -23.75
CA VAL A 623 -12.70 20.04 -22.95
C VAL A 623 -11.37 19.87 -23.68
N ASN A 624 -10.67 20.98 -23.93
CA ASN A 624 -9.35 20.98 -24.52
C ASN A 624 -8.29 21.00 -23.41
N ILE A 625 -7.34 20.06 -23.47
CA ILE A 625 -6.22 19.95 -22.54
C ILE A 625 -4.93 20.09 -23.34
N HIS A 626 -4.10 21.06 -22.97
CA HIS A 626 -2.84 21.35 -23.66
C HIS A 626 -1.66 21.08 -22.73
N ILE A 627 -0.79 20.15 -23.13
CA ILE A 627 0.44 19.78 -22.43
C ILE A 627 1.62 20.23 -23.29
N ILE A 628 2.24 21.35 -22.91
CA ILE A 628 3.35 21.95 -23.67
C ILE A 628 4.67 21.41 -23.11
N LYS A 629 5.24 20.42 -23.80
CA LYS A 629 6.53 19.82 -23.41
C LYS A 629 7.67 20.75 -23.78
N ALA A 630 8.70 20.82 -22.94
CA ALA A 630 9.88 21.62 -23.20
C ALA A 630 11.18 20.83 -22.97
N LYS A 631 12.18 21.08 -23.82
CA LYS A 631 13.52 20.49 -23.74
C LYS A 631 14.64 21.52 -23.85
N ILE A 632 15.82 21.20 -23.34
CA ILE A 632 17.04 22.01 -23.45
C ILE A 632 18.07 21.20 -24.24
N GLY A 633 18.21 21.46 -25.54
CA GLY A 633 19.04 20.61 -26.41
C GLY A 633 18.63 19.12 -26.31
N PRO A 634 19.53 18.19 -25.95
CA PRO A 634 19.21 16.76 -25.78
C PRO A 634 18.55 16.42 -24.43
N PHE A 635 18.48 17.37 -23.49
CA PHE A 635 17.91 17.15 -22.16
C PHE A 635 16.39 17.32 -22.18
N THR A 636 15.64 16.28 -21.83
CA THR A 636 14.16 16.23 -21.91
C THR A 636 13.47 16.07 -20.52
N PRO A 637 13.51 17.08 -19.64
CA PRO A 637 12.91 17.01 -18.29
C PRO A 637 11.44 16.61 -18.26
N ASP A 638 10.66 17.08 -19.23
CA ASP A 638 9.23 16.78 -19.30
C ASP A 638 8.96 15.35 -19.74
N GLU A 639 9.81 14.74 -20.57
CA GLU A 639 9.68 13.33 -20.92
C GLU A 639 9.94 12.43 -19.72
N ASP A 640 11.00 12.70 -18.95
CA ASP A 640 11.28 11.99 -17.69
C ASP A 640 10.12 12.18 -16.68
N ARG A 641 9.51 13.37 -16.62
CA ARG A 641 8.33 13.63 -15.76
C ARG A 641 7.10 12.86 -16.24
N ILE A 642 6.81 12.87 -17.54
CA ILE A 642 5.68 12.13 -18.13
C ILE A 642 5.87 10.63 -17.89
N ALA A 643 7.07 10.10 -18.09
CA ALA A 643 7.38 8.69 -17.81
C ALA A 643 7.16 8.35 -16.32
N ALA A 644 7.57 9.21 -15.40
CA ALA A 644 7.32 9.03 -13.97
C ALA A 644 5.82 9.12 -13.62
N LEU A 645 5.06 9.97 -14.29
CA LEU A 645 3.60 10.08 -14.13
C LEU A 645 2.87 8.84 -14.68
N GLN A 646 3.28 8.35 -15.85
CA GLN A 646 2.75 7.13 -16.46
C GLN A 646 3.02 5.91 -15.56
N PHE A 647 4.24 5.78 -15.05
CA PHE A 647 4.57 4.71 -14.10
C PHE A 647 3.65 4.71 -12.87
N LYS A 648 3.47 5.88 -12.25
CA LYS A 648 2.61 6.03 -11.07
C LYS A 648 1.14 5.79 -11.39
N ARG A 649 0.70 6.19 -12.59
CA ARG A 649 -0.64 5.89 -13.10
C ARG A 649 -0.82 4.39 -13.25
N GLU A 650 0.05 3.71 -13.98
CA GLU A 650 -0.03 2.26 -14.20
C GLU A 650 -0.08 1.49 -12.86
N LEU A 651 0.73 1.89 -11.87
CA LEU A 651 0.70 1.30 -10.54
C LEU A 651 -0.63 1.56 -9.81
N ALA A 652 -1.13 2.80 -9.86
CA ALA A 652 -2.40 3.17 -9.24
C ALA A 652 -3.59 2.49 -9.91
N ASP A 653 -3.64 2.47 -11.24
CA ASP A 653 -4.67 1.80 -12.04
C ASP A 653 -4.69 0.29 -11.74
N CYS A 654 -3.52 -0.33 -11.58
CA CYS A 654 -3.44 -1.74 -11.18
C CYS A 654 -3.94 -1.97 -9.75
N ALA A 655 -3.49 -1.15 -8.80
CA ALA A 655 -3.77 -1.36 -7.39
C ALA A 655 -5.14 -0.85 -6.91
N VAL A 656 -5.77 0.07 -7.62
CA VAL A 656 -7.07 0.66 -7.26
C VAL A 656 -8.17 0.16 -8.19
N ASP A 657 -7.85 -0.04 -9.48
CA ASP A 657 -8.84 -0.36 -10.52
C ASP A 657 -8.66 -1.75 -11.14
N GLY A 658 -7.62 -2.50 -10.76
CA GLY A 658 -7.35 -3.83 -11.30
C GLY A 658 -6.95 -3.83 -12.77
N VAL A 659 -6.43 -2.72 -13.31
CA VAL A 659 -5.96 -2.65 -14.70
C VAL A 659 -4.50 -3.10 -14.76
N ILE A 660 -4.20 -4.21 -15.45
CA ILE A 660 -2.82 -4.68 -15.61
C ILE A 660 -2.11 -3.86 -16.70
N PRO A 661 -0.86 -3.38 -16.47
CA PRO A 661 -0.08 -2.72 -17.50
C PRO A 661 0.28 -3.70 -18.64
N ILE A 662 -0.01 -3.33 -19.88
CA ILE A 662 0.34 -4.13 -21.06
C ILE A 662 1.85 -3.96 -21.36
N GLY A 663 2.60 -5.06 -21.38
CA GLY A 663 3.97 -5.10 -21.93
C GLY A 663 5.07 -4.50 -21.05
N LYS A 664 4.84 -4.24 -19.75
CA LYS A 664 5.85 -3.68 -18.84
C LYS A 664 5.91 -4.41 -17.51
N SER A 665 7.11 -4.72 -17.05
CA SER A 665 7.37 -4.80 -15.60
C SER A 665 7.30 -3.38 -15.02
N PHE A 666 6.73 -3.22 -13.83
CA PHE A 666 6.84 -1.97 -13.06
C PHE A 666 8.31 -1.55 -12.80
N GLU A 667 9.27 -2.41 -13.11
CA GLU A 667 10.67 -2.08 -13.19
C GLU A 667 11.05 -1.85 -14.65
N THR A 668 11.18 -0.59 -15.07
CA THR A 668 11.87 -0.27 -16.32
C THR A 668 13.34 -0.61 -16.15
N ARG A 669 13.89 -1.43 -17.06
CA ARG A 669 15.33 -1.75 -17.17
C ARG A 669 16.21 -0.50 -17.06
N GLU A 670 15.77 0.67 -17.55
CA GLU A 670 16.53 1.93 -17.42
C GLU A 670 16.52 2.52 -16.01
N ARG A 671 15.48 2.31 -15.19
CA ARG A 671 15.41 2.81 -13.81
C ARG A 671 16.20 1.92 -12.86
N ALA A 672 16.13 0.60 -13.04
CA ALA A 672 17.03 -0.32 -12.36
C ALA A 672 18.48 0.00 -12.72
N SER A 673 18.81 0.15 -14.01
CA SER A 673 20.15 0.53 -14.47
C SER A 673 20.59 1.92 -14.02
N ARG A 674 19.73 2.96 -14.02
CA ARG A 674 20.06 4.31 -13.51
C ARG A 674 20.24 4.31 -12.00
N GLU A 675 19.42 3.58 -11.24
CA GLU A 675 19.59 3.47 -9.79
C GLU A 675 20.81 2.63 -9.43
N LEU A 676 21.15 1.62 -10.23
CA LEU A 676 22.38 0.82 -10.12
C LEU A 676 23.61 1.66 -10.47
N VAL A 677 23.55 2.50 -11.51
CA VAL A 677 24.60 3.47 -11.85
C VAL A 677 24.73 4.57 -10.79
N LYS A 678 23.63 5.13 -10.26
CA LYS A 678 23.68 6.08 -9.14
C LYS A 678 24.18 5.43 -7.86
N MET A 679 23.83 4.18 -7.62
CA MET A 679 24.33 3.38 -6.50
C MET A 679 25.82 3.11 -6.65
N LEU A 680 26.29 2.70 -7.82
CA LEU A 680 27.72 2.55 -8.16
C LEU A 680 28.48 3.88 -8.04
N THR A 681 27.86 5.00 -8.43
CA THR A 681 28.44 6.36 -8.31
C THR A 681 28.50 6.85 -6.86
N ARG A 682 27.55 6.42 -6.00
CA ARG A 682 27.55 6.71 -4.56
C ARG A 682 28.55 5.82 -3.80
N ILE A 683 28.67 4.56 -4.23
CA ILE A 683 29.68 3.61 -3.75
C ILE A 683 31.09 4.10 -4.10
N SER A 684 31.32 4.59 -5.32
CA SER A 684 32.63 5.10 -5.75
C SER A 684 33.03 6.42 -5.10
N LYS A 685 32.07 7.21 -4.59
CA LYS A 685 32.29 8.44 -3.83
C LYS A 685 32.31 8.26 -2.30
N GLY A 686 32.17 7.02 -1.81
CA GLY A 686 32.16 6.74 -0.37
C GLY A 686 30.91 7.22 0.38
N GLU A 687 29.84 7.62 -0.33
CA GLU A 687 28.60 8.14 0.27
C GLU A 687 27.59 7.00 0.47
N ILE A 688 27.75 6.25 1.56
CA ILE A 688 26.78 5.23 1.95
C ILE A 688 25.68 5.89 2.79
N SER A 689 24.46 5.96 2.24
CA SER A 689 23.24 6.31 2.98
C SER A 689 22.31 5.10 2.99
N ILE A 690 22.18 4.47 4.15
CA ILE A 690 21.25 3.37 4.40
C ILE A 690 19.89 3.97 4.81
N ILE A 691 18.83 3.66 4.07
CA ILE A 691 17.46 3.94 4.47
C ILE A 691 16.93 2.70 5.21
N PRO A 692 16.78 2.72 6.54
CA PRO A 692 16.13 1.62 7.24
C PRO A 692 14.63 1.62 6.92
N LYS A 693 14.14 0.48 6.42
CA LYS A 693 12.70 0.18 6.29
C LYS A 693 12.09 0.20 7.70
N ARG A 694 11.14 1.11 7.94
CA ARG A 694 10.44 1.23 9.22
C ARG A 694 9.38 0.13 9.34
N ALA A 695 9.47 -0.68 10.38
CA ALA A 695 8.32 -1.37 10.96
C ALA A 695 7.59 -0.40 11.91
N LEU A 696 6.27 -0.31 11.81
CA LEU A 696 5.43 0.42 12.75
C LEU A 696 4.93 -0.56 13.80
N GLU A 697 5.41 -0.43 15.03
CA GLU A 697 4.81 -1.08 16.19
C GLU A 697 4.48 0.03 17.20
N SER A 698 3.21 0.41 17.29
CA SER A 698 2.71 1.47 18.16
C SER A 698 2.04 0.93 19.43
N ASP A 699 2.62 -0.09 20.06
CA ASP A 699 2.04 -0.74 21.25
C ASP A 699 2.68 -0.32 22.58
N LEU A 700 3.50 0.72 22.60
CA LEU A 700 4.18 1.11 23.84
C LEU A 700 3.36 2.02 24.76
N THR A 701 3.45 1.73 26.06
CA THR A 701 3.01 2.60 27.13
C THR A 701 3.85 3.91 27.17
N PRO A 702 3.28 5.02 27.67
CA PRO A 702 3.89 6.35 27.64
C PRO A 702 5.30 6.44 28.27
N LEU A 703 5.57 5.60 29.27
CA LEU A 703 6.82 5.60 30.03
C LEU A 703 8.02 5.12 29.19
N VAL A 704 7.80 4.17 28.29
CA VAL A 704 8.86 3.62 27.42
C VAL A 704 9.26 4.64 26.35
N GLN A 705 8.32 5.48 25.88
CA GLN A 705 8.61 6.54 24.90
C GLN A 705 9.48 7.67 25.50
N GLU A 706 9.35 7.97 26.79
CA GLU A 706 10.23 8.94 27.48
C GLU A 706 11.64 8.39 27.69
N VAL A 707 11.78 7.09 28.00
CA VAL A 707 13.08 6.41 28.15
C VAL A 707 13.81 6.33 26.81
N ILE A 708 13.09 6.06 25.71
CA ILE A 708 13.66 6.00 24.35
C ILE A 708 14.24 7.35 23.90
N ALA A 709 13.60 8.46 24.28
CA ALA A 709 13.99 9.80 23.84
C ALA A 709 15.29 10.34 24.46
N GLN A 710 15.80 9.71 25.53
CA GLN A 710 16.98 10.18 26.25
C GLN A 710 18.10 9.10 26.25
N PRO A 711 19.23 9.33 25.54
CA PRO A 711 20.30 8.33 25.41
C PRO A 711 20.82 7.76 26.75
N ALA A 712 21.02 8.61 27.75
CA ALA A 712 21.50 8.19 29.08
C ALA A 712 20.50 7.26 29.82
N ARG A 713 19.20 7.53 29.70
CA ARG A 713 18.15 6.70 30.32
C ARG A 713 17.97 5.38 29.59
N ARG A 714 18.08 5.38 28.26
CA ARG A 714 18.05 4.16 27.45
C ARG A 714 19.19 3.20 27.82
N LEU A 715 20.42 3.71 27.91
CA LEU A 715 21.59 2.91 28.30
C LEU A 715 21.43 2.33 29.71
N ALA A 716 20.93 3.12 30.67
CA ALA A 716 20.65 2.65 32.02
C ALA A 716 19.57 1.54 32.04
N ALA A 717 18.52 1.66 31.23
CA ALA A 717 17.47 0.66 31.12
C ALA A 717 17.96 -0.66 30.53
N ILE A 718 18.74 -0.62 29.43
CA ILE A 718 19.37 -1.82 28.83
C ILE A 718 20.30 -2.48 29.85
N SER A 719 21.11 -1.69 30.56
CA SER A 719 22.00 -2.22 31.60
C SER A 719 21.24 -2.93 32.72
N LYS A 720 20.06 -2.42 33.11
CA LYS A 720 19.17 -3.07 34.09
C LYS A 720 18.61 -4.39 33.58
N PHE A 721 18.22 -4.46 32.30
CA PHE A 721 17.81 -5.71 31.66
C PHE A 721 18.95 -6.73 31.67
N HIS A 722 20.15 -6.36 31.21
CA HIS A 722 21.31 -7.26 31.21
C HIS A 722 21.68 -7.77 32.61
N LYS A 723 21.66 -6.89 33.62
CA LYS A 723 21.92 -7.29 35.02
C LYS A 723 20.89 -8.32 35.50
N LYS A 724 19.60 -8.11 35.19
CA LYS A 724 18.52 -9.04 35.55
C LYS A 724 18.63 -10.36 34.81
N MET A 725 18.87 -10.34 33.49
CA MET A 725 19.02 -11.54 32.65
C MET A 725 20.20 -12.41 33.12
N ASN A 726 21.35 -11.80 33.40
CA ASN A 726 22.56 -12.51 33.83
C ASN A 726 22.41 -13.25 35.18
N LEU A 727 21.41 -12.90 35.99
CA LEU A 727 21.10 -13.55 37.28
C LEU A 727 20.09 -14.70 37.16
N MET A 728 19.46 -14.88 36.00
CA MET A 728 18.47 -15.94 35.76
C MET A 728 19.04 -17.05 34.87
N SER A 729 18.60 -18.28 35.11
CA SER A 729 18.83 -19.38 34.17
C SER A 729 18.01 -19.19 32.91
N SER A 730 18.45 -19.79 31.80
CA SER A 730 17.79 -19.78 30.50
C SER A 730 16.31 -20.19 30.59
N THR A 731 15.99 -21.23 31.36
CA THR A 731 14.61 -21.69 31.60
C THR A 731 13.77 -20.63 32.31
N LYS A 732 14.28 -20.04 33.40
CA LYS A 732 13.57 -18.98 34.12
C LYS A 732 13.42 -17.72 33.28
N LEU A 733 14.41 -17.43 32.43
CA LEU A 733 14.37 -16.30 31.51
C LEU A 733 13.33 -16.50 30.41
N GLN A 734 13.23 -17.72 29.87
CA GLN A 734 12.18 -18.10 28.92
C GLN A 734 10.78 -17.99 29.55
N GLU A 735 10.58 -18.52 30.75
CA GLU A 735 9.33 -18.37 31.49
C GLU A 735 9.00 -16.89 31.76
N TYR A 736 10.00 -16.09 32.12
CA TYR A 736 9.83 -14.66 32.37
C TYR A 736 9.34 -13.93 31.11
N PHE A 737 9.94 -14.16 29.93
CA PHE A 737 9.51 -13.53 28.69
C PHE A 737 8.20 -14.10 28.13
N ASN A 738 7.92 -15.38 28.36
CA ASN A 738 6.62 -15.97 28.00
C ASN A 738 5.47 -15.37 28.83
N LYS A 739 5.72 -15.11 30.13
CA LYS A 739 4.75 -14.46 31.02
C LYS A 739 4.66 -12.95 30.81
N ASN A 740 5.71 -12.33 30.28
CA ASN A 740 5.84 -10.87 30.11
C ASN A 740 6.35 -10.55 28.68
N PRO A 741 5.59 -10.88 27.62
CA PRO A 741 6.03 -10.66 26.23
C PRO A 741 6.31 -9.18 25.93
N GLU A 742 5.62 -8.27 26.60
CA GLU A 742 5.85 -6.83 26.52
C GLU A 742 7.25 -6.42 27.02
N LYS A 743 7.82 -7.14 27.99
CA LYS A 743 9.18 -6.87 28.50
C LYS A 743 10.25 -7.30 27.52
N PHE A 744 10.02 -8.39 26.78
CA PHE A 744 10.89 -8.80 25.68
C PHE A 744 10.86 -7.76 24.55
N LYS A 745 9.65 -7.29 24.20
CA LYS A 745 9.45 -6.17 23.26
C LYS A 745 10.15 -4.89 23.67
N GLU A 746 10.00 -4.49 24.93
CA GLU A 746 10.67 -3.32 25.50
C GLU A 746 12.19 -3.41 25.37
N TYR A 747 12.79 -4.56 25.72
CA TYR A 747 14.24 -4.77 25.63
C TYR A 747 14.76 -4.60 24.19
N HIS A 748 14.16 -5.29 23.22
CA HIS A 748 14.62 -5.22 21.82
C HIS A 748 14.40 -3.84 21.20
N GLN A 749 13.35 -3.13 21.59
CA GLN A 749 13.13 -1.77 21.11
C GLN A 749 14.15 -0.78 21.68
N LEU A 750 14.47 -0.86 22.96
CA LEU A 750 15.57 -0.07 23.56
C LEU A 750 16.88 -0.39 22.84
N TYR A 751 17.18 -1.67 22.61
CA TYR A 751 18.37 -2.10 21.89
C TYR A 751 18.39 -1.62 20.43
N ARG A 752 17.24 -1.62 19.72
CA ARG A 752 17.10 -1.12 18.34
C ARG A 752 17.42 0.36 18.23
N GLU A 753 16.95 1.16 19.17
CA GLU A 753 17.25 2.59 19.22
C GLU A 753 18.70 2.87 19.64
N ASP A 754 19.27 2.06 20.53
CA ASP A 754 20.67 2.18 20.92
C ASP A 754 21.62 1.81 19.78
N ARG A 755 21.28 0.78 19.00
CA ARG A 755 22.03 0.31 17.83
C ARG A 755 22.27 1.40 16.79
N LYS A 756 21.34 2.34 16.63
CA LYS A 756 21.48 3.48 15.69
C LYS A 756 22.67 4.39 16.03
N THR A 757 23.16 4.33 17.26
CA THR A 757 24.30 5.14 17.73
C THR A 757 25.62 4.36 17.74
N LEU A 758 25.60 3.06 17.45
CA LEU A 758 26.80 2.23 17.43
C LEU A 758 27.57 2.44 16.13
N THR A 759 28.89 2.59 16.25
CA THR A 759 29.81 2.62 15.10
C THR A 759 30.06 1.25 14.49
N VAL A 760 29.86 0.18 15.28
CA VAL A 760 30.02 -1.21 14.87
C VAL A 760 28.79 -1.97 15.33
N ILE A 761 28.17 -2.72 14.42
CA ILE A 761 27.00 -3.54 14.70
C ILE A 761 27.44 -5.02 14.73
N PRO A 762 27.34 -5.73 15.87
CA PRO A 762 27.96 -7.05 16.04
C PRO A 762 27.53 -8.14 15.05
N TYR A 763 26.24 -8.24 14.71
CA TYR A 763 25.80 -9.25 13.75
C TYR A 763 26.22 -8.90 12.31
N GLU A 764 26.40 -7.62 11.97
CA GLU A 764 26.87 -7.19 10.64
C GLU A 764 28.34 -7.59 10.45
N GLU A 765 29.18 -7.39 11.46
CA GLU A 765 30.57 -7.84 11.44
C GLU A 765 30.66 -9.37 11.23
N ILE A 766 29.84 -10.15 11.94
CA ILE A 766 29.79 -11.60 11.77
C ILE A 766 29.30 -11.98 10.37
N ILE A 767 28.31 -11.26 9.82
CA ILE A 767 27.84 -11.49 8.45
C ILE A 767 28.97 -11.26 7.44
N GLU A 768 29.76 -10.20 7.58
CA GLU A 768 30.91 -9.94 6.69
C GLU A 768 31.96 -11.05 6.77
N ARG A 769 32.21 -11.60 7.97
CA ARG A 769 33.13 -12.74 8.17
C ARG A 769 32.64 -14.04 7.54
N ILE A 770 31.32 -14.29 7.55
CA ILE A 770 30.73 -15.52 7.01
C ILE A 770 30.49 -15.45 5.50
N ARG A 771 30.25 -14.25 4.94
CA ARG A 771 29.97 -14.05 3.51
C ARG A 771 30.99 -14.70 2.54
N PRO A 772 32.32 -14.69 2.79
CA PRO A 772 33.27 -15.36 1.91
C PRO A 772 33.28 -16.90 2.04
N LEU A 773 32.60 -17.48 3.03
CA LEU A 773 32.57 -18.92 3.24
C LEU A 773 31.60 -19.63 2.26
N ALA A 774 31.94 -20.86 1.87
CA ALA A 774 31.23 -21.66 0.87
C ALA A 774 29.70 -21.69 1.10
N LYS A 775 28.88 -21.42 0.08
CA LYS A 775 27.42 -21.17 0.21
C LYS A 775 26.58 -22.33 0.78
N ASN A 776 27.12 -23.54 0.85
CA ASN A 776 26.42 -24.74 1.33
C ASN A 776 26.51 -24.97 2.86
N LEU A 777 27.35 -24.22 3.60
CA LEU A 777 27.50 -24.46 5.04
C LEU A 777 26.26 -24.02 5.82
N LYS A 778 25.61 -24.90 6.58
CA LYS A 778 24.40 -24.58 7.37
C LYS A 778 24.73 -23.76 8.62
N ILE A 779 23.94 -22.72 8.89
CA ILE A 779 24.19 -21.76 9.96
C ILE A 779 23.11 -21.91 11.04
N GLY A 780 23.51 -21.93 12.31
CA GLY A 780 22.63 -21.78 13.46
C GLY A 780 22.78 -20.39 14.06
N ASP A 781 21.72 -19.59 14.05
CA ASP A 781 21.63 -18.34 14.79
C ASP A 781 21.05 -18.61 16.18
N PHE A 782 21.88 -18.47 17.21
CA PHE A 782 21.56 -18.85 18.58
C PHE A 782 21.38 -17.58 19.43
N GLY A 783 20.19 -16.99 19.33
CA GLY A 783 19.70 -15.88 20.14
C GLY A 783 20.08 -14.49 19.65
N CYS A 784 20.31 -14.29 18.35
CA CYS A 784 20.71 -12.98 17.81
C CYS A 784 19.52 -12.02 17.58
N GLY A 785 18.34 -12.29 18.15
CA GLY A 785 17.24 -11.35 18.23
C GLY A 785 16.25 -11.42 17.08
N GLU A 786 16.20 -10.40 16.21
CA GLU A 786 15.07 -10.18 15.31
C GLU A 786 15.20 -10.94 13.96
N GLY A 787 16.20 -11.82 13.83
CA GLY A 787 16.41 -12.65 12.64
C GLY A 787 17.25 -11.99 11.56
N GLN A 788 18.06 -10.96 11.88
CA GLN A 788 18.89 -10.24 10.90
C GLN A 788 19.89 -11.16 10.16
N ILE A 789 20.40 -12.20 10.83
CA ILE A 789 21.31 -13.18 10.21
C ILE A 789 20.55 -14.09 9.23
N ALA A 790 19.32 -14.48 9.57
CA ALA A 790 18.44 -15.20 8.65
C ALA A 790 18.06 -14.35 7.44
N ASP A 791 17.90 -13.03 7.58
CA ASP A 791 17.68 -12.15 6.44
C ASP A 791 18.90 -12.10 5.51
N ALA A 792 20.11 -12.12 6.07
CA ALA A 792 21.35 -12.05 5.30
C ALA A 792 21.68 -13.33 4.53
N PHE A 793 21.43 -14.51 5.10
CA PHE A 793 21.80 -15.80 4.49
C PHE A 793 20.61 -16.70 4.10
N ARG A 794 19.37 -16.24 4.34
CA ARG A 794 18.10 -16.90 3.95
C ARG A 794 18.01 -18.37 4.40
N GLY A 795 17.58 -19.29 3.52
CA GLY A 795 17.31 -20.71 3.84
C GLY A 795 18.49 -21.51 4.39
N ARG A 796 19.68 -20.88 4.44
CA ARG A 796 20.90 -21.40 5.04
C ARG A 796 20.91 -21.34 6.57
N VAL A 797 20.02 -20.55 7.18
CA VAL A 797 20.02 -20.25 8.62
C VAL A 797 18.85 -20.91 9.34
N LYS A 798 19.14 -21.53 10.49
CA LYS A 798 18.15 -21.89 11.50
C LYS A 798 18.31 -20.98 12.71
N SER A 799 17.33 -20.12 12.95
CA SER A 799 17.38 -19.15 14.05
C SER A 799 16.55 -19.60 15.24
N PHE A 800 17.10 -19.45 16.42
CA PHE A 800 16.51 -19.86 17.69
C PHE A 800 16.58 -18.72 18.69
N ASP A 801 15.49 -18.45 19.40
CA ASP A 801 15.46 -17.48 20.49
C ASP A 801 14.47 -17.89 21.60
N LEU A 802 14.66 -17.35 22.81
CA LEU A 802 13.81 -17.65 23.97
C LEU A 802 12.37 -17.15 23.77
N ALA A 803 12.19 -16.06 23.03
CA ALA A 803 10.92 -15.48 22.64
C ALA A 803 11.02 -14.87 21.23
N VAL A 804 9.89 -14.69 20.54
CA VAL A 804 9.87 -14.21 19.15
C VAL A 804 9.43 -12.75 19.10
N ILE A 805 10.25 -11.94 18.42
CA ILE A 805 9.99 -10.51 18.17
C ILE A 805 10.06 -10.13 16.68
N GLY A 806 10.46 -11.08 15.83
CA GLY A 806 10.48 -10.97 14.37
C GLY A 806 9.47 -11.91 13.73
N ASP A 807 9.74 -12.32 12.50
CA ASP A 807 8.90 -13.28 11.79
C ASP A 807 8.94 -14.67 12.47
N PRO A 808 7.80 -15.18 13.00
CA PRO A 808 7.75 -16.51 13.62
C PRO A 808 8.03 -17.65 12.65
N LYS A 809 8.03 -17.41 11.33
CA LYS A 809 8.49 -18.37 10.32
C LYS A 809 10.02 -18.44 10.21
N LYS A 810 10.73 -17.39 10.65
CA LYS A 810 12.19 -17.30 10.60
C LYS A 810 12.86 -17.71 11.91
N ILE A 811 12.20 -17.48 13.03
CA ILE A 811 12.76 -17.68 14.37
C ILE A 811 11.94 -18.75 15.09
N THR A 812 12.60 -19.83 15.44
CA THR A 812 12.01 -20.89 16.26
C THR A 812 12.11 -20.51 17.74
N GLN A 813 10.97 -20.38 18.40
CA GLN A 813 10.94 -20.13 19.84
C GLN A 813 11.37 -21.37 20.61
N CYS A 814 12.54 -21.35 21.25
CA CYS A 814 12.99 -22.45 22.10
C CYS A 814 14.11 -22.01 23.05
N ASN A 815 14.36 -22.82 24.07
CA ASN A 815 15.56 -22.63 24.88
C ASN A 815 16.78 -23.15 24.12
N ILE A 816 17.67 -22.23 23.74
CA ILE A 816 18.90 -22.48 22.96
C ILE A 816 19.83 -23.48 23.66
N ARG A 817 19.68 -23.70 24.97
CA ARG A 817 20.36 -24.77 25.70
C ARG A 817 20.08 -26.17 25.13
N ASN A 818 18.95 -26.37 24.45
CA ASN A 818 18.60 -27.64 23.85
C ASN A 818 17.68 -27.46 22.61
N VAL A 819 18.28 -27.60 21.43
CA VAL A 819 17.60 -27.49 20.13
C VAL A 819 17.49 -28.84 19.41
N LYS A 820 17.58 -29.97 20.15
CA LYS A 820 17.59 -31.33 19.57
C LYS A 820 16.38 -31.67 18.70
N GLU A 821 15.23 -31.05 18.99
CA GLU A 821 14.00 -31.20 18.22
C GLU A 821 14.14 -30.62 16.80
N TYR A 822 14.96 -29.58 16.64
CA TYR A 822 15.10 -28.82 15.39
C TYR A 822 16.42 -29.07 14.66
N VAL A 823 17.44 -29.52 15.39
CA VAL A 823 18.82 -29.68 14.92
C VAL A 823 19.39 -31.04 15.31
N ARG A 824 19.65 -31.88 14.30
CA ARG A 824 20.36 -33.17 14.48
C ARG A 824 21.82 -32.94 14.86
N ASN A 825 22.43 -33.89 15.55
CA ASN A 825 23.84 -33.83 15.94
C ASN A 825 24.73 -33.61 14.69
N GLY A 826 25.66 -32.67 14.76
CA GLY A 826 26.60 -32.37 13.68
C GLY A 826 25.97 -31.86 12.37
N SER A 827 24.72 -31.42 12.38
CA SER A 827 24.00 -31.01 11.15
C SER A 827 24.18 -29.54 10.77
N LEU A 828 24.79 -28.74 11.64
CA LEU A 828 25.18 -27.35 11.35
C LEU A 828 26.68 -27.29 11.07
N ASN A 829 27.10 -26.32 10.27
CA ASN A 829 28.52 -26.06 10.00
C ASN A 829 29.03 -24.83 10.76
N ILE A 830 28.14 -23.88 11.03
CA ILE A 830 28.43 -22.62 11.73
C ILE A 830 27.38 -22.39 12.82
N VAL A 831 27.79 -21.98 14.02
CA VAL A 831 26.90 -21.51 15.10
C VAL A 831 27.28 -20.09 15.49
N ILE A 832 26.29 -19.22 15.71
CA ILE A 832 26.50 -17.80 15.98
C ILE A 832 25.84 -17.39 17.30
N PHE A 833 26.59 -16.70 18.15
CA PHE A 833 26.10 -16.04 19.36
C PHE A 833 26.40 -14.54 19.28
N SER A 834 25.46 -13.72 18.81
CA SER A 834 25.59 -12.26 18.75
C SER A 834 24.80 -11.60 19.87
N LEU A 835 25.51 -11.12 20.90
CA LEU A 835 24.93 -10.53 22.12
C LEU A 835 23.86 -11.41 22.79
N SER A 836 24.01 -12.73 22.72
CA SER A 836 22.96 -13.68 23.14
C SER A 836 23.31 -14.47 24.41
N LEU A 837 24.53 -14.36 24.91
CA LEU A 837 24.99 -15.07 26.12
C LEU A 837 24.53 -14.35 27.41
N HIS A 838 23.27 -13.92 27.52
CA HIS A 838 22.71 -13.20 28.68
C HIS A 838 21.89 -14.13 29.61
N CYS A 839 22.54 -15.07 30.28
CA CYS A 839 21.94 -15.94 31.30
C CYS A 839 23.00 -16.50 32.27
N SER A 840 22.61 -17.09 33.39
CA SER A 840 23.55 -17.67 34.36
C SER A 840 24.18 -18.99 33.86
N ASP A 841 23.46 -19.74 33.02
CA ASP A 841 23.79 -21.07 32.50
C ASP A 841 24.26 -21.06 31.03
N TRP A 842 24.81 -19.93 30.56
CA TRP A 842 25.32 -19.74 29.19
C TRP A 842 26.35 -20.80 28.75
N ARG A 843 27.03 -21.47 29.68
CA ARG A 843 27.96 -22.57 29.38
C ARG A 843 27.26 -23.74 28.68
N ASP A 844 25.99 -23.97 29.00
CA ASP A 844 25.19 -24.99 28.34
C ASP A 844 24.86 -24.62 26.87
N TYR A 845 24.84 -23.32 26.52
CA TYR A 845 24.69 -22.90 25.12
C TYR A 845 25.92 -23.28 24.30
N ILE A 846 27.12 -23.13 24.87
CA ILE A 846 28.36 -23.58 24.24
C ILE A 846 28.37 -25.09 24.09
N LYS A 847 27.96 -25.84 25.13
CA LYS A 847 27.81 -27.29 25.06
C LYS A 847 26.84 -27.73 23.96
N GLU A 848 25.73 -27.01 23.78
CA GLU A 848 24.77 -27.30 22.72
C GLU A 848 25.33 -26.98 21.32
N ALA A 849 26.12 -25.91 21.17
CA ALA A 849 26.87 -25.64 19.94
C ALA A 849 27.82 -26.79 19.59
N VAL A 850 28.51 -27.38 20.57
CA VAL A 850 29.34 -28.58 20.35
C VAL A 850 28.52 -29.72 19.77
N ARG A 851 27.31 -29.99 20.29
CA ARG A 851 26.45 -31.06 19.77
C ARG A 851 26.03 -30.81 18.33
N CYS A 852 25.73 -29.55 18.00
CA CYS A 852 25.21 -29.17 16.69
C CYS A 852 26.28 -29.15 15.58
N LEU A 853 27.55 -28.95 15.94
CA LEU A 853 28.68 -28.84 15.00
C LEU A 853 29.43 -30.18 14.80
N PRO A 854 29.82 -30.55 13.58
CA PRO A 854 30.77 -31.62 13.31
C PRO A 854 32.20 -31.15 13.65
N LYS A 855 33.16 -32.07 13.63
CA LYS A 855 34.59 -31.72 13.68
C LYS A 855 34.91 -30.79 12.50
N GLY A 856 35.62 -29.69 12.76
CA GLY A 856 35.88 -28.61 11.81
C GLY A 856 34.79 -27.54 11.72
N GLY A 857 33.64 -27.72 12.37
CA GLY A 857 32.59 -26.70 12.44
C GLY A 857 33.02 -25.46 13.23
N GLN A 858 32.50 -24.30 12.87
CA GLN A 858 32.91 -23.00 13.42
C GLN A 858 31.85 -22.40 14.35
N VAL A 859 32.31 -21.65 15.36
CA VAL A 859 31.48 -20.83 16.22
C VAL A 859 31.96 -19.38 16.18
N PHE A 860 31.02 -18.46 15.95
CA PHE A 860 31.26 -17.01 15.97
C PHE A 860 30.54 -16.41 17.16
N ILE A 861 31.26 -15.70 18.02
CA ILE A 861 30.70 -15.10 19.24
C ILE A 861 31.02 -13.61 19.24
N ALA A 862 30.00 -12.77 19.43
CA ALA A 862 30.17 -11.36 19.70
C ALA A 862 29.51 -10.97 21.02
N LEU A 863 30.25 -10.29 21.89
CA LEU A 863 29.81 -9.80 23.19
C LEU A 863 30.29 -8.36 23.36
N THR A 864 29.67 -7.61 24.28
CA THR A 864 30.31 -6.34 24.69
C THR A 864 31.63 -6.64 25.39
N THR A 865 32.67 -5.83 25.17
CA THR A 865 33.98 -6.00 25.81
C THR A 865 33.83 -6.02 27.34
N LYS A 866 32.91 -5.22 27.88
CA LYS A 866 32.56 -5.22 29.31
C LYS A 866 31.99 -6.57 29.79
N GLN A 867 31.12 -7.21 29.00
CA GLN A 867 30.57 -8.52 29.34
C GLN A 867 31.64 -9.62 29.26
N PHE A 868 32.50 -9.54 28.25
CA PHE A 868 33.64 -10.46 28.06
C PHE A 868 34.61 -10.39 29.23
N LEU A 869 35.11 -9.21 29.59
CA LEU A 869 36.05 -9.02 30.70
C LEU A 869 35.43 -9.28 32.09
N GLY A 870 34.11 -9.14 32.21
CA GLY A 870 33.38 -9.37 33.45
C GLY A 870 32.76 -10.77 33.53
N THR A 871 31.44 -10.83 33.30
CA THR A 871 30.63 -12.04 33.52
C THR A 871 30.94 -13.22 32.59
N ARG A 872 31.76 -13.02 31.55
CA ARG A 872 32.14 -14.05 30.57
C ARG A 872 33.66 -14.22 30.44
N LYS A 873 34.44 -13.83 31.45
CA LYS A 873 35.92 -13.94 31.39
C LYS A 873 36.42 -15.37 31.15
N ASP A 874 35.63 -16.35 31.58
CA ASP A 874 35.91 -17.78 31.50
C ASP A 874 35.48 -18.41 30.16
N LEU A 875 34.96 -17.61 29.22
CA LEU A 875 34.50 -18.09 27.92
C LEU A 875 35.62 -18.81 27.11
N PRO A 876 36.87 -18.30 27.03
CA PRO A 876 37.94 -19.01 26.34
C PRO A 876 38.21 -20.41 26.93
N ASN A 877 38.32 -20.52 28.26
CA ASN A 877 38.52 -21.80 28.94
C ASN A 877 37.36 -22.78 28.69
N VAL A 878 36.12 -22.27 28.66
CA VAL A 878 34.92 -23.08 28.39
C VAL A 878 34.93 -23.59 26.94
N LEU A 879 35.35 -22.76 25.98
CA LEU A 879 35.52 -23.19 24.58
C LEU A 879 36.57 -24.29 24.47
N GLU A 880 37.75 -24.12 25.07
CA GLU A 880 38.82 -25.12 25.06
C GLU A 880 38.41 -26.44 25.73
N LYS A 881 37.76 -26.36 26.90
CA LYS A 881 37.20 -27.53 27.61
C LYS A 881 36.20 -28.32 26.75
N HIS A 882 35.54 -27.64 25.83
CA HIS A 882 34.56 -28.20 24.90
C HIS A 882 35.14 -28.53 23.51
N HIS A 883 36.48 -28.65 23.42
CA HIS A 883 37.21 -29.00 22.20
C HIS A 883 37.02 -27.97 21.08
N PHE A 884 36.92 -26.69 21.40
CA PHE A 884 37.10 -25.62 20.43
C PHE A 884 38.52 -25.07 20.51
N LYS A 885 39.17 -24.95 19.36
CA LYS A 885 40.38 -24.14 19.18
C LYS A 885 39.97 -22.74 18.75
N ILE A 886 40.42 -21.72 19.48
CA ILE A 886 40.19 -20.32 19.10
C ILE A 886 41.12 -19.99 17.93
N ASP A 887 40.53 -19.59 16.81
CA ASP A 887 41.24 -19.19 15.59
C ASP A 887 41.55 -17.69 15.62
N GLU A 888 40.60 -16.86 16.05
CA GLU A 888 40.76 -15.40 16.15
C GLU A 888 40.00 -14.84 17.35
N GLN A 889 40.60 -13.87 18.06
CA GLN A 889 39.94 -13.07 19.09
C GLN A 889 40.39 -11.62 18.95
N TYR A 890 39.46 -10.70 18.73
CA TYR A 890 39.77 -9.29 18.53
C TYR A 890 38.69 -8.37 19.11
N GLU A 891 39.08 -7.14 19.41
CA GLU A 891 38.17 -6.08 19.84
C GLU A 891 37.95 -5.09 18.70
N LYS A 892 36.69 -4.69 18.49
CA LYS A 892 36.31 -3.66 17.53
C LYS A 892 35.25 -2.77 18.16
N SER A 893 35.59 -1.48 18.34
CA SER A 893 34.77 -0.54 19.11
C SER A 893 34.55 -1.05 20.55
N THR A 894 33.31 -1.22 21.00
CA THR A 894 32.96 -1.68 22.36
C THR A 894 32.61 -3.16 22.44
N PHE A 895 32.98 -3.93 21.41
CA PHE A 895 32.65 -5.35 21.27
C PHE A 895 33.90 -6.21 21.12
N THR A 896 33.85 -7.41 21.71
CA THR A 896 34.84 -8.47 21.52
C THR A 896 34.22 -9.56 20.64
N PHE A 897 34.98 -9.97 19.63
CA PHE A 897 34.63 -11.02 18.67
C PHE A 897 35.56 -12.22 18.88
N ILE A 898 35.00 -13.43 18.84
CA ILE A 898 35.73 -14.69 18.96
C ILE A 898 35.27 -15.60 17.82
N GLU A 899 36.25 -16.11 17.08
CA GLU A 899 36.08 -17.13 16.06
C GLU A 899 36.80 -18.39 16.55
N ALA A 900 36.07 -19.50 16.69
CA ALA A 900 36.65 -20.75 17.15
C ALA A 900 36.12 -21.93 16.35
N ARG A 901 36.91 -23.02 16.31
CA ARG A 901 36.61 -24.21 15.51
C ARG A 901 36.68 -25.47 16.34
N LYS A 902 35.71 -26.36 16.17
CA LYS A 902 35.65 -27.63 16.88
C LYS A 902 36.74 -28.57 16.36
N VAL A 903 37.66 -29.01 17.22
CA VAL A 903 38.81 -29.87 16.89
C VAL A 903 38.59 -31.35 17.18
#